data_AF-Q4T1J0-F1
#
_entry.id   AF-Q4T1J0-F1
#
_cell.length_a   1.000
_cell.length_b   1.000
_cell.length_c   1.000
_cell.angle_alpha   90.00
_cell.angle_beta   90.00
_cell.angle_gamma   90.00
#
_symmetry.space_group_name_H-M   'P 1'
#
loop_
_entity.id
_entity.type
_entity.pdbx_description
1 polymer ?
#
loop_
_entity_poly.entity_id
_entity_poly.type
_entity_poly.pdbx_seq_one_letter_code
_entity_poly.pdbx_strand_id
1 'polypeptide(L)'
;LDMVTAVRYLSESDPALQILGAAYIQHQCYHSNHAKKQVCDLHGIPALVQLFSSDNRAVLRYATGATRNLIYENNDNKAALVDAGGVARLVSILREPDEELRKTVTGVLWNLSSRDNLKEKLSKEALSELTEKVLVPLSSSTPLSPPEREIFYNTTGCLRNLSSVNERTRQKMRDMQGLVDSLVSYIEQEDRPDDKGLENSLCVMRNLSYQLYTELPPSVRLRLEGPRRATAIRESEPIGCFTLYSKKDTERHENLSILSEVSRQPKGAEWLWHPKVVALYKLVLQSNDSNSTGREAAVGALQNITAGESRVSPDARRFNILEFIFKVAIVTKLGGSLVQVGIGSELCGAGAGEDATHPTGSFRHQQRHRAKASDWPAEKPSQALLQQRPHGCGSYKAARAASTVLCNMFQYHKLHKDFKLPTTQSPQDEQEKLLDEAVQAVKVQSFQMKRCLDKNKLMDALKHASNMLGELRTSMLSPKSYYELYMAISDELHYLEVYLTDEFAKGRKVADLYELVQYAGNIIPRLYLLITVGVVYVRSFPQSRKDILKDLVEMCRGVQHPLRGLFLRNYLLQCTRNILPDDGEQAEDSEELTGDINDSMDFVLLNFAEMNKLWVRMQHQGHSRDREKREKERQELRILVGTNLVRLSQLEGVNVEKYKQIVLPGVLEQVVNCRDSLAQEYLMECIIQVFPDEFHLQTLNPFLRSCAELHQNVNVKNIIIALIDRLALFAHREDGPGIPAEIKLFDIFSQQVATVIQSRQDMPSEDVVSLQVSLINLAMKCYPDRVDYVDKVLEGTVEIFNKLNLEHIATSSAVSKELTRLLKIPVDTYNNILTVLQLKHFPPLFEYFDYESRKSMSCYVLSNTLDYNTTIVAQEQVDAILNLVSTLIQDQPDQPADDPDPEDFAEEQSLVGRFIHLLHSDDPDQQYLILNAARKHFGAGGNQRIRYTLPPLVFAAYQLSFRYKENASLDDKWEKKCQKIFSFAHQTISALIKAELAELPLRLFLQGALAAGEIGFENHETVAYEFMSQAFSLYEDEISDSKAQLAAITLIIGTFERMRCFSEENHEPLRTQCALAASKLLKKPDQCRAVSICAHLFWSGRSTDKNGEEIRDGKRVMECLKKALKIANQCMDPSLQVQLFIEILNRYVCFYERENDAVTVQVLNQLIQKIREDLPNLEASEETDQINKHFHNTLEHLRLQRESPESEGPAYEGLVL
;
A
#
# COMPACT_ATOMS: atom_id res chain seq x y z
N LEU A 1 -18.23 -37.89 -34.89
CA LEU A 1 -18.86 -36.62 -35.29
C LEU A 1 -17.75 -35.68 -35.74
N ASP A 2 -18.00 -34.90 -36.79
CA ASP A 2 -17.16 -33.77 -37.19
C ASP A 2 -17.90 -32.45 -36.88
N MET A 3 -17.23 -31.31 -37.06
CA MET A 3 -17.83 -30.01 -36.70
C MET A 3 -19.02 -29.63 -37.59
N VAL A 4 -18.97 -29.95 -38.88
CA VAL A 4 -20.05 -29.67 -39.85
C VAL A 4 -21.32 -30.42 -39.46
N THR A 5 -21.20 -31.70 -39.14
CA THR A 5 -22.32 -32.53 -38.67
C THR A 5 -22.82 -32.05 -37.31
N ALA A 6 -21.93 -31.65 -36.40
CA ALA A 6 -22.30 -31.16 -35.07
C ALA A 6 -23.09 -29.85 -35.12
N VAL A 7 -22.70 -28.91 -35.98
CA VAL A 7 -23.44 -27.65 -36.20
C VAL A 7 -24.77 -27.92 -36.87
N ARG A 8 -24.84 -28.82 -37.88
CA ARG A 8 -26.12 -29.22 -38.50
C ARG A 8 -27.10 -29.80 -37.47
N TYR A 9 -26.62 -30.65 -36.56
CA TYR A 9 -27.44 -31.26 -35.51
C TYR A 9 -28.08 -30.25 -34.54
N LEU A 10 -27.57 -29.02 -34.42
CA LEU A 10 -28.23 -27.97 -33.64
C LEU A 10 -29.57 -27.52 -34.25
N SER A 11 -29.75 -27.69 -35.56
CA SER A 11 -30.94 -27.27 -36.31
C SER A 11 -31.93 -28.41 -36.57
N GLU A 12 -31.61 -29.63 -36.15
CA GLU A 12 -32.50 -30.79 -36.25
C GLU A 12 -33.65 -30.71 -35.23
N SER A 13 -34.80 -31.33 -35.51
CA SER A 13 -35.96 -31.31 -34.61
C SER A 13 -35.87 -32.28 -33.43
N ASP A 14 -34.96 -33.27 -33.47
CA ASP A 14 -34.76 -34.25 -32.40
C ASP A 14 -33.86 -33.67 -31.29
N PRO A 15 -34.35 -33.53 -30.05
CA PRO A 15 -33.54 -33.07 -28.92
C PRO A 15 -32.30 -33.94 -28.64
N ALA A 16 -32.32 -35.23 -28.98
CA ALA A 16 -31.16 -36.10 -28.80
C ALA A 16 -30.01 -35.74 -29.75
N LEU A 17 -30.33 -35.37 -31.00
CA LEU A 17 -29.35 -34.85 -31.97
C LEU A 17 -28.84 -33.47 -31.55
N GLN A 18 -29.73 -32.56 -31.13
CA GLN A 18 -29.36 -31.23 -30.62
C GLN A 18 -28.38 -31.33 -29.44
N ILE A 19 -28.65 -32.21 -28.47
CA ILE A 19 -27.76 -32.50 -27.33
C ILE A 19 -26.41 -33.03 -27.82
N LEU A 20 -26.39 -34.00 -28.75
CA LEU A 20 -25.16 -34.59 -29.28
C LEU A 20 -24.29 -33.57 -30.03
N GLY A 21 -24.91 -32.69 -30.83
CA GLY A 21 -24.24 -31.60 -31.52
C GLY A 21 -23.65 -30.58 -30.54
N ALA A 22 -24.45 -30.09 -29.60
CA ALA A 22 -24.02 -29.12 -28.59
C ALA A 22 -22.93 -29.68 -27.67
N ALA A 23 -23.04 -30.92 -27.19
CA ALA A 23 -22.03 -31.58 -26.36
C ALA A 23 -20.70 -31.77 -27.10
N TYR A 24 -20.74 -32.11 -28.40
CA TYR A 24 -19.53 -32.20 -29.21
C TYR A 24 -18.86 -30.82 -29.39
N ILE A 25 -19.64 -29.79 -29.72
CA ILE A 25 -19.14 -28.40 -29.83
C ILE A 25 -18.52 -27.94 -28.51
N GLN A 26 -19.18 -28.20 -27.37
CA GLN A 26 -18.69 -27.88 -26.04
C GLN A 26 -17.33 -28.53 -25.74
N HIS A 27 -17.17 -29.81 -26.09
CA HIS A 27 -15.92 -30.54 -25.88
C HIS A 27 -14.78 -30.05 -26.79
N GLN A 28 -15.06 -29.81 -28.07
CA GLN A 28 -14.03 -29.33 -29.01
C GLN A 28 -13.60 -27.88 -28.72
N CYS A 29 -14.54 -26.99 -28.43
CA CYS A 29 -14.25 -25.58 -28.12
C CYS A 29 -13.49 -25.40 -26.80
N TYR A 30 -13.54 -26.37 -25.88
CA TYR A 30 -12.72 -26.35 -24.67
C TYR A 30 -11.22 -26.55 -24.96
N HIS A 31 -10.88 -27.32 -25.99
CA HIS A 31 -9.50 -27.74 -26.26
C HIS A 31 -8.84 -27.00 -27.44
N SER A 32 -9.60 -26.35 -28.31
CA SER A 32 -9.09 -25.81 -29.58
C SER A 32 -9.72 -24.47 -29.97
N ASN A 33 -8.88 -23.44 -30.11
CA ASN A 33 -9.30 -22.15 -30.70
C ASN A 33 -9.64 -22.29 -32.20
N HIS A 34 -9.05 -23.25 -32.92
CA HIS A 34 -9.45 -23.55 -34.30
C HIS A 34 -10.89 -24.09 -34.36
N ALA A 35 -11.29 -24.94 -33.40
CA ALA A 35 -12.69 -25.40 -33.29
C ALA A 35 -13.65 -24.23 -33.01
N LYS A 36 -13.26 -23.27 -32.15
CA LYS A 36 -14.05 -22.05 -31.91
C LYS A 36 -14.26 -21.21 -33.17
N LYS A 37 -13.24 -21.13 -34.06
CA LYS A 37 -13.35 -20.43 -35.36
C LYS A 37 -14.24 -21.20 -36.34
N GLN A 38 -14.03 -22.51 -36.51
CA GLN A 38 -14.89 -23.36 -37.35
C GLN A 38 -16.38 -23.25 -37.00
N VAL A 39 -16.74 -23.22 -35.71
CA VAL A 39 -18.15 -23.07 -35.30
C VAL A 39 -18.73 -21.71 -35.70
N CYS A 40 -17.91 -20.66 -35.72
CA CYS A 40 -18.31 -19.33 -36.19
C CYS A 40 -18.49 -19.32 -37.72
N ASP A 41 -17.50 -19.83 -38.45
CA ASP A 41 -17.49 -19.92 -39.92
C ASP A 41 -18.68 -20.75 -40.45
N LEU A 42 -19.10 -21.77 -39.71
CA LEU A 42 -20.27 -22.62 -40.01
C LEU A 42 -21.62 -22.03 -39.52
N HIS A 43 -21.64 -20.77 -39.09
CA HIS A 43 -22.83 -20.09 -38.52
C HIS A 43 -23.48 -20.82 -37.33
N GLY A 44 -22.71 -21.56 -36.53
CA GLY A 44 -23.18 -22.29 -35.36
C GLY A 44 -23.64 -21.42 -34.20
N ILE A 45 -23.17 -20.17 -34.10
CA ILE A 45 -23.56 -19.23 -33.02
C ILE A 45 -25.06 -18.88 -33.09
N PRO A 46 -25.62 -18.40 -34.22
CA PRO A 46 -27.07 -18.25 -34.39
C PRO A 46 -27.89 -19.50 -34.05
N ALA A 47 -27.42 -20.70 -34.43
CA ALA A 47 -28.10 -21.96 -34.11
C ALA A 47 -28.13 -22.25 -32.60
N LEU A 48 -27.01 -22.05 -31.89
CA LEU A 48 -26.96 -22.14 -30.42
C LEU A 48 -27.92 -21.13 -29.74
N VAL A 49 -28.02 -19.91 -30.27
CA VAL A 49 -28.94 -18.88 -29.75
C VAL A 49 -30.41 -19.26 -29.99
N GLN A 50 -30.74 -19.95 -31.09
CA GLN A 50 -32.08 -20.49 -31.29
C GLN A 50 -32.45 -21.51 -30.21
N LEU A 51 -31.52 -22.41 -29.84
CA LEU A 51 -31.73 -23.42 -28.81
C LEU A 51 -31.95 -22.85 -27.39
N PHE A 52 -31.59 -21.58 -27.12
CA PHE A 52 -31.94 -20.90 -25.86
C PHE A 52 -33.45 -20.70 -25.65
N SER A 53 -34.28 -20.98 -26.67
CA SER A 53 -35.74 -20.97 -26.58
C SER A 53 -36.35 -22.39 -26.60
N SER A 54 -35.55 -23.43 -26.35
CA SER A 54 -36.03 -24.81 -26.27
C SER A 54 -36.62 -25.12 -24.89
N ASP A 55 -37.80 -25.73 -24.85
CA ASP A 55 -38.42 -26.23 -23.60
C ASP A 55 -37.65 -27.40 -22.97
N ASN A 56 -36.69 -28.00 -23.70
CA ASN A 56 -35.90 -29.12 -23.21
C ASN A 56 -34.70 -28.65 -22.38
N ARG A 57 -34.77 -28.84 -21.05
CA ARG A 57 -33.70 -28.48 -20.09
C ARG A 57 -32.33 -29.09 -20.41
N ALA A 58 -32.27 -30.30 -20.98
CA ALA A 58 -30.99 -30.90 -21.37
C ALA A 58 -30.39 -30.17 -22.58
N VAL A 59 -31.20 -29.82 -23.59
CA VAL A 59 -30.77 -29.00 -24.73
C VAL A 59 -30.25 -27.64 -24.24
N LEU A 60 -30.98 -26.96 -23.35
CA LEU A 60 -30.57 -25.68 -22.76
C LEU A 60 -29.20 -25.77 -22.05
N ARG A 61 -28.99 -26.79 -21.22
CA ARG A 61 -27.72 -27.00 -20.48
C ARG A 61 -26.54 -27.22 -21.43
N TYR A 62 -26.69 -28.08 -22.44
CA TYR A 62 -25.61 -28.32 -23.41
C TYR A 62 -25.39 -27.13 -24.35
N ALA A 63 -26.43 -26.44 -24.80
CA ALA A 63 -26.30 -25.26 -25.66
C ALA A 63 -25.63 -24.08 -24.95
N THR A 64 -26.01 -23.79 -23.69
CA THR A 64 -25.36 -22.74 -22.87
C THR A 64 -23.94 -23.15 -22.49
N GLY A 65 -23.69 -24.42 -22.18
CA GLY A 65 -22.35 -24.95 -21.90
C GLY A 65 -21.41 -24.88 -23.11
N ALA A 66 -21.91 -25.24 -24.30
CA ALA A 66 -21.19 -25.06 -25.56
C ALA A 66 -20.85 -23.59 -25.81
N THR A 67 -21.82 -22.70 -25.60
CA THR A 67 -21.65 -21.25 -25.75
C THR A 67 -20.59 -20.70 -24.78
N ARG A 68 -20.58 -21.10 -23.50
CA ARG A 68 -19.59 -20.68 -22.49
C ARG A 68 -18.16 -20.94 -22.95
N ASN A 69 -17.91 -22.12 -23.51
CA ASN A 69 -16.59 -22.51 -24.02
C ASN A 69 -16.25 -21.82 -25.36
N LEU A 70 -17.26 -21.64 -26.23
CA LEU A 70 -17.11 -21.05 -27.56
C LEU A 70 -16.67 -19.56 -27.53
N ILE A 71 -17.15 -18.80 -26.54
CA ILE A 71 -16.81 -17.37 -26.37
C ILE A 71 -15.62 -17.12 -25.43
N TYR A 72 -15.14 -18.14 -24.72
CA TYR A 72 -14.01 -18.00 -23.80
C TYR A 72 -12.74 -17.63 -24.57
N GLU A 73 -12.09 -16.52 -24.19
CA GLU A 73 -10.90 -15.95 -24.85
C GLU A 73 -11.04 -15.66 -26.37
N ASN A 74 -12.25 -15.67 -26.94
CA ASN A 74 -12.49 -15.36 -28.36
C ASN A 74 -13.40 -14.14 -28.50
N ASN A 75 -12.85 -13.01 -28.96
CA ASN A 75 -13.59 -11.76 -29.00
C ASN A 75 -14.64 -11.72 -30.13
N ASP A 76 -14.38 -12.31 -31.29
CA ASP A 76 -15.30 -12.29 -32.44
C ASP A 76 -16.56 -13.10 -32.13
N ASN A 77 -16.40 -14.27 -31.52
CA ASN A 77 -17.50 -15.10 -31.04
C ASN A 77 -18.35 -14.39 -29.97
N LYS A 78 -17.74 -13.54 -29.11
CA LYS A 78 -18.50 -12.70 -28.16
C LYS A 78 -19.38 -11.68 -28.89
N ALA A 79 -18.86 -11.03 -29.93
CA ALA A 79 -19.64 -10.09 -30.75
C ALA A 79 -20.76 -10.81 -31.50
N ALA A 80 -20.45 -11.87 -32.23
CA ALA A 80 -21.43 -12.68 -32.96
C ALA A 80 -22.57 -13.20 -32.06
N LEU A 81 -22.28 -13.59 -30.82
CA LEU A 81 -23.31 -14.00 -29.84
C LEU A 81 -24.23 -12.84 -29.43
N VAL A 82 -23.68 -11.64 -29.27
CA VAL A 82 -24.41 -10.43 -28.87
C VAL A 82 -25.20 -9.83 -30.03
N ASP A 83 -24.71 -9.97 -31.26
CA ASP A 83 -25.37 -9.52 -32.50
C ASP A 83 -26.49 -10.48 -32.92
N ALA A 84 -26.34 -11.78 -32.66
CA ALA A 84 -27.42 -12.77 -32.75
C ALA A 84 -28.53 -12.61 -31.68
N GLY A 85 -28.40 -11.64 -30.76
CA GLY A 85 -29.39 -11.39 -29.70
C GLY A 85 -29.34 -12.39 -28.54
N GLY A 86 -28.19 -13.06 -28.33
CA GLY A 86 -28.04 -14.08 -27.30
C GLY A 86 -28.23 -13.59 -25.87
N VAL A 87 -27.86 -12.33 -25.57
CA VAL A 87 -27.91 -11.76 -24.21
C VAL A 87 -29.34 -11.74 -23.65
N ALA A 88 -30.30 -11.15 -24.37
CA ALA A 88 -31.70 -11.11 -23.94
C ALA A 88 -32.30 -12.51 -23.68
N ARG A 89 -31.94 -13.51 -24.50
CA ARG A 89 -32.39 -14.90 -24.29
C ARG A 89 -31.74 -15.53 -23.06
N LEU A 90 -30.42 -15.40 -22.90
CA LEU A 90 -29.67 -15.89 -21.74
C LEU A 90 -30.21 -15.28 -20.42
N VAL A 91 -30.49 -13.98 -20.42
CA VAL A 91 -31.07 -13.27 -19.28
C VAL A 91 -32.45 -13.82 -18.92
N SER A 92 -33.30 -14.15 -19.91
CA SER A 92 -34.61 -14.77 -19.65
C SER A 92 -34.53 -16.13 -18.93
N ILE A 93 -33.47 -16.91 -19.21
CA ILE A 93 -33.23 -18.22 -18.60
C ILE A 93 -32.88 -18.11 -17.10
N LEU A 94 -32.34 -16.97 -16.63
CA LEU A 94 -32.03 -16.78 -15.20
C LEU A 94 -33.24 -16.90 -14.26
N ARG A 95 -34.45 -16.83 -14.82
CA ARG A 95 -35.73 -16.98 -14.10
C ARG A 95 -36.12 -18.45 -13.85
N GLU A 96 -35.52 -19.40 -14.55
CA GLU A 96 -35.76 -20.83 -14.34
C GLU A 96 -35.11 -21.32 -13.02
N PRO A 97 -35.79 -22.15 -12.21
CA PRO A 97 -35.25 -22.73 -10.98
C PRO A 97 -34.33 -23.93 -11.27
N ASP A 98 -33.32 -23.74 -12.12
CA ASP A 98 -32.28 -24.72 -12.45
C ASP A 98 -30.89 -24.13 -12.15
N GLU A 99 -30.27 -24.56 -11.05
CA GLU A 99 -28.99 -24.05 -10.57
C GLU A 99 -27.84 -24.30 -11.55
N GLU A 100 -27.76 -25.48 -12.17
CA GLU A 100 -26.70 -25.79 -13.15
C GLU A 100 -26.83 -24.92 -14.40
N LEU A 101 -28.06 -24.63 -14.81
CA LEU A 101 -28.32 -23.72 -15.92
C LEU A 101 -28.00 -22.27 -15.55
N ARG A 102 -28.47 -21.77 -14.40
CA ARG A 102 -28.13 -20.43 -13.86
C ARG A 102 -26.62 -20.24 -13.75
N LYS A 103 -25.89 -21.23 -13.24
CA LYS A 103 -24.42 -21.24 -13.09
C LYS A 103 -23.70 -21.13 -14.44
N THR A 104 -24.21 -21.83 -15.45
CA THR A 104 -23.66 -21.78 -16.81
C THR A 104 -23.94 -20.43 -17.47
N VAL A 105 -25.17 -19.91 -17.34
CA VAL A 105 -25.59 -18.61 -17.88
C VAL A 105 -24.82 -17.44 -17.25
N THR A 106 -24.66 -17.40 -15.92
CA THR A 106 -23.86 -16.34 -15.27
C THR A 106 -22.39 -16.40 -15.71
N GLY A 107 -21.85 -17.60 -15.94
CA GLY A 107 -20.52 -17.79 -16.55
C GLY A 107 -20.41 -17.26 -17.99
N VAL A 108 -21.45 -17.41 -18.82
CA VAL A 108 -21.50 -16.81 -20.17
C VAL A 108 -21.52 -15.28 -20.08
N LEU A 109 -22.36 -14.71 -19.21
CA LEU A 109 -22.46 -13.25 -19.01
C LEU A 109 -21.16 -12.64 -18.48
N TRP A 110 -20.46 -13.35 -17.58
CA TRP A 110 -19.13 -12.94 -17.12
C TRP A 110 -18.10 -12.99 -18.25
N ASN A 111 -18.04 -14.06 -19.05
CA ASN A 111 -17.17 -14.14 -20.23
C ASN A 111 -17.44 -13.00 -21.23
N LEU A 112 -18.71 -12.63 -21.48
CA LEU A 112 -19.07 -11.50 -22.33
C LEU A 112 -18.60 -10.16 -21.74
N SER A 113 -18.71 -9.97 -20.42
CA SER A 113 -18.31 -8.72 -19.73
C SER A 113 -16.82 -8.41 -19.81
N SER A 114 -15.97 -9.35 -20.23
CA SER A 114 -14.52 -9.13 -20.39
C SER A 114 -14.13 -8.24 -21.58
N ARG A 115 -15.05 -7.92 -22.51
CA ARG A 115 -14.77 -7.11 -23.71
C ARG A 115 -15.44 -5.74 -23.59
N ASP A 116 -14.65 -4.66 -23.56
CA ASP A 116 -15.14 -3.32 -23.17
C ASP A 116 -16.31 -2.79 -23.99
N ASN A 117 -16.26 -2.93 -25.32
CA ASN A 117 -17.32 -2.46 -26.21
C ASN A 117 -18.68 -3.19 -26.02
N LEU A 118 -18.71 -4.32 -25.30
CA LEU A 118 -19.95 -5.06 -24.98
C LEU A 118 -20.53 -4.65 -23.63
N LYS A 119 -19.74 -4.06 -22.72
CA LYS A 119 -20.14 -3.83 -21.34
C LYS A 119 -21.31 -2.85 -21.20
N GLU A 120 -21.44 -1.82 -22.05
CA GLU A 120 -22.62 -0.91 -22.01
C GLU A 120 -23.90 -1.62 -22.50
N LYS A 121 -23.81 -2.58 -23.44
CA LYS A 121 -24.97 -3.36 -23.87
C LYS A 121 -25.38 -4.37 -22.81
N LEU A 122 -24.43 -5.01 -22.14
CA LEU A 122 -24.67 -5.88 -20.98
C LEU A 122 -25.24 -5.12 -19.79
N SER A 123 -24.77 -3.90 -19.50
CA SER A 123 -25.34 -3.07 -18.42
C SER A 123 -26.76 -2.58 -18.74
N LYS A 124 -27.12 -2.47 -20.03
CA LYS A 124 -28.49 -2.23 -20.49
C LYS A 124 -29.39 -3.45 -20.31
N GLU A 125 -28.97 -4.63 -20.79
CA GLU A 125 -29.82 -5.83 -20.93
C GLU A 125 -29.80 -6.79 -19.71
N ALA A 126 -28.69 -6.91 -18.97
CA ALA A 126 -28.52 -7.95 -17.95
C ALA A 126 -28.46 -7.44 -16.49
N LEU A 127 -28.16 -6.16 -16.25
CA LEU A 127 -27.85 -5.64 -14.90
C LEU A 127 -29.00 -5.81 -13.88
N SER A 128 -30.24 -5.48 -14.25
CA SER A 128 -31.38 -5.58 -13.31
C SER A 128 -31.70 -7.04 -13.00
N GLU A 129 -31.76 -7.93 -13.99
CA GLU A 129 -32.07 -9.36 -13.76
C GLU A 129 -30.96 -10.07 -12.98
N LEU A 130 -29.68 -9.77 -13.23
CA LEU A 130 -28.57 -10.26 -12.40
C LEU A 130 -28.67 -9.76 -10.95
N THR A 131 -29.12 -8.52 -10.73
CA THR A 131 -29.31 -7.96 -9.39
C THR A 131 -30.51 -8.62 -8.69
N GLU A 132 -31.69 -8.55 -9.30
CA GLU A 132 -32.96 -8.98 -8.70
C GLU A 132 -33.11 -10.50 -8.58
N LYS A 133 -32.61 -11.28 -9.55
CA LYS A 133 -32.83 -12.74 -9.61
C LYS A 133 -31.64 -13.56 -9.11
N VAL A 134 -30.49 -12.92 -8.87
CA VAL A 134 -29.27 -13.61 -8.42
C VAL A 134 -28.62 -12.92 -7.23
N LEU A 135 -28.17 -11.67 -7.36
CA LEU A 135 -27.42 -10.99 -6.28
C LEU A 135 -28.27 -10.83 -5.01
N VAL A 136 -29.48 -10.30 -5.13
CA VAL A 136 -30.37 -10.04 -3.98
C VAL A 136 -30.76 -11.34 -3.26
N PRO A 137 -31.33 -12.37 -3.91
CA PRO A 137 -31.72 -13.60 -3.22
C PRO A 137 -30.57 -14.36 -2.57
N LEU A 138 -29.40 -14.39 -3.22
CA LEU A 138 -28.22 -15.10 -2.69
C LEU A 138 -27.55 -14.30 -1.55
N SER A 139 -27.53 -12.97 -1.59
CA SER A 139 -26.99 -12.17 -0.48
C SER A 139 -27.71 -12.44 0.85
N SER A 140 -29.01 -12.75 0.82
CA SER A 140 -29.82 -13.08 2.01
C SER A 140 -29.86 -14.57 2.39
N SER A 141 -29.39 -15.48 1.52
CA SER A 141 -29.58 -16.94 1.68
C SER A 141 -28.33 -17.64 2.20
N THR A 142 -27.84 -17.21 3.37
CA THR A 142 -26.56 -17.71 3.91
C THR A 142 -26.71 -18.72 5.04
N PRO A 143 -25.84 -19.77 5.11
CA PRO A 143 -24.67 -20.01 4.24
C PRO A 143 -25.04 -20.56 2.85
N LEU A 144 -24.38 -20.04 1.80
CA LEU A 144 -24.58 -20.46 0.41
C LEU A 144 -24.09 -21.89 0.16
N SER A 145 -24.89 -22.67 -0.55
CA SER A 145 -24.48 -23.99 -1.07
C SER A 145 -23.38 -23.87 -2.13
N PRO A 146 -22.63 -24.95 -2.44
CA PRO A 146 -21.59 -24.93 -3.46
C PRO A 146 -22.01 -24.41 -4.85
N PRO A 147 -23.15 -24.82 -5.45
CA PRO A 147 -23.58 -24.28 -6.74
C PRO A 147 -23.99 -22.79 -6.65
N GLU A 148 -24.69 -22.39 -5.58
CA GLU A 148 -25.05 -20.99 -5.35
C GLU A 148 -23.82 -20.09 -5.19
N ARG A 149 -22.74 -20.60 -4.59
CA ARG A 149 -21.47 -19.88 -4.48
C ARG A 149 -20.81 -19.64 -5.83
N GLU A 150 -20.79 -20.63 -6.74
CA GLU A 150 -20.29 -20.43 -8.11
C GLU A 150 -21.20 -19.46 -8.90
N ILE A 151 -22.52 -19.55 -8.73
CA ILE A 151 -23.49 -18.61 -9.32
C ILE A 151 -23.22 -17.17 -8.84
N PHE A 152 -23.03 -16.98 -7.53
CA PHE A 152 -22.73 -15.68 -6.92
C PHE A 152 -21.38 -15.12 -7.39
N TYR A 153 -20.33 -15.95 -7.40
CA TYR A 153 -19.00 -15.59 -7.89
C TYR A 153 -18.99 -15.15 -9.35
N ASN A 154 -19.63 -15.91 -10.25
CA ASN A 154 -19.76 -15.55 -11.66
C ASN A 154 -20.53 -14.23 -11.83
N THR A 155 -21.57 -14.01 -11.00
CA THR A 155 -22.39 -12.79 -11.01
C THR A 155 -21.59 -11.57 -10.56
N THR A 156 -20.89 -11.65 -9.42
CA THR A 156 -20.06 -10.55 -8.92
C THR A 156 -18.86 -10.28 -9.82
N GLY A 157 -18.28 -11.30 -10.47
CA GLY A 157 -17.25 -11.14 -11.49
C GLY A 157 -17.75 -10.37 -12.72
N CYS A 158 -18.99 -10.63 -13.16
CA CYS A 158 -19.64 -9.83 -14.20
C CYS A 158 -19.84 -8.37 -13.76
N LEU A 159 -20.39 -8.14 -12.56
CA LEU A 159 -20.60 -6.79 -12.03
C LEU A 159 -19.28 -6.00 -11.84
N ARG A 160 -18.20 -6.65 -11.40
CA ARG A 160 -16.84 -6.08 -11.34
C ARG A 160 -16.42 -5.52 -12.69
N ASN A 161 -16.55 -6.31 -13.75
CA ASN A 161 -16.21 -5.88 -15.10
C ASN A 161 -17.12 -4.75 -15.62
N LEU A 162 -18.42 -4.76 -15.30
CA LEU A 162 -19.36 -3.69 -15.71
C LEU A 162 -19.09 -2.36 -14.99
N SER A 163 -18.64 -2.39 -13.73
CA SER A 163 -18.38 -1.19 -12.93
C SER A 163 -17.18 -0.35 -13.37
N SER A 164 -16.28 -0.89 -14.19
CA SER A 164 -15.03 -0.20 -14.60
C SER A 164 -15.12 0.65 -15.88
N VAL A 165 -16.29 0.76 -16.51
CA VAL A 165 -16.41 1.28 -17.89
C VAL A 165 -16.43 2.81 -17.99
N ASN A 166 -17.56 3.41 -17.62
CA ASN A 166 -17.85 4.82 -17.85
C ASN A 166 -18.84 5.33 -16.79
N GLU A 167 -18.86 6.65 -16.61
CA GLU A 167 -19.74 7.36 -15.68
C GLU A 167 -21.20 6.89 -15.81
N ARG A 168 -21.72 6.82 -17.04
CA ARG A 168 -23.10 6.40 -17.32
C ARG A 168 -23.43 5.00 -16.76
N THR A 169 -22.50 4.05 -16.87
CA THR A 169 -22.68 2.70 -16.34
C THR A 169 -22.51 2.67 -14.82
N ARG A 170 -21.52 3.38 -14.26
CA ARG A 170 -21.38 3.55 -12.80
C ARG A 170 -22.66 4.12 -12.20
N GLN A 171 -23.20 5.20 -12.76
CA GLN A 171 -24.40 5.85 -12.27
C GLN A 171 -25.62 4.91 -12.33
N LYS A 172 -25.81 4.18 -13.45
CA LYS A 172 -26.86 3.15 -13.53
C LYS A 172 -26.71 2.05 -12.47
N MET A 173 -25.49 1.69 -12.08
CA MET A 173 -25.24 0.71 -11.01
C MET A 173 -25.47 1.29 -9.61
N ARG A 174 -25.16 2.58 -9.37
CA ARG A 174 -25.51 3.28 -8.11
C ARG A 174 -27.03 3.38 -7.92
N ASP A 175 -27.75 3.68 -9.00
CA ASP A 175 -29.21 3.83 -8.99
C ASP A 175 -29.96 2.47 -8.99
N MET A 176 -29.25 1.34 -9.09
CA MET A 176 -29.84 0.01 -9.11
C MET A 176 -30.24 -0.44 -7.69
N GLN A 177 -31.55 -0.50 -7.43
CA GLN A 177 -32.08 -0.87 -6.12
C GLN A 177 -31.62 -2.28 -5.69
N GLY A 178 -31.16 -2.39 -4.44
CA GLY A 178 -30.65 -3.63 -3.86
C GLY A 178 -29.24 -4.02 -4.27
N LEU A 179 -28.64 -3.43 -5.31
CA LEU A 179 -27.29 -3.80 -5.77
C LEU A 179 -26.25 -3.54 -4.67
N VAL A 180 -26.15 -2.30 -4.22
CA VAL A 180 -25.16 -1.90 -3.20
C VAL A 180 -25.49 -2.51 -1.85
N ASP A 181 -26.77 -2.58 -1.47
CA ASP A 181 -27.22 -3.20 -0.21
C ASP A 181 -26.84 -4.68 -0.13
N SER A 182 -27.00 -5.43 -1.22
CA SER A 182 -26.63 -6.86 -1.27
C SER A 182 -25.13 -7.09 -1.26
N LEU A 183 -24.33 -6.19 -1.87
CA LEU A 183 -22.87 -6.26 -1.75
C LEU A 183 -22.42 -5.98 -0.32
N VAL A 184 -22.98 -4.96 0.34
CA VAL A 184 -22.71 -4.62 1.75
C VAL A 184 -23.11 -5.74 2.68
N SER A 185 -24.33 -6.28 2.55
CA SER A 185 -24.79 -7.44 3.33
C SER A 185 -23.93 -8.68 3.07
N TYR A 186 -23.38 -8.83 1.86
CA TYR A 186 -22.36 -9.84 1.53
C TYR A 186 -20.92 -9.42 1.88
N ILE A 187 -20.65 -8.30 2.57
CA ILE A 187 -19.32 -8.05 3.16
C ILE A 187 -19.37 -8.24 4.68
N GLU A 188 -20.51 -8.00 5.33
CA GLU A 188 -20.69 -8.07 6.79
C GLU A 188 -20.67 -9.51 7.40
N GLN A 189 -20.68 -10.58 6.61
CA GLN A 189 -20.78 -11.97 7.12
C GLN A 189 -19.40 -12.56 7.46
N GLU A 190 -19.29 -13.18 8.64
CA GLU A 190 -18.01 -13.56 9.28
C GLU A 190 -17.39 -14.89 8.78
N ASP A 191 -18.17 -15.89 8.38
CA ASP A 191 -17.70 -17.27 8.13
C ASP A 191 -17.34 -17.55 6.66
N ARG A 192 -16.26 -16.97 6.15
CA ARG A 192 -15.86 -17.05 4.73
C ARG A 192 -14.35 -17.16 4.48
N PRO A 193 -13.76 -18.35 4.68
CA PRO A 193 -12.39 -18.61 4.23
C PRO A 193 -12.32 -18.62 2.69
N ASP A 194 -11.42 -17.79 2.15
CA ASP A 194 -10.91 -17.83 0.77
C ASP A 194 -11.96 -17.62 -0.36
N ASP A 195 -12.98 -16.78 -0.11
CA ASP A 195 -14.05 -16.51 -1.08
C ASP A 195 -13.75 -15.38 -2.07
N LYS A 196 -13.59 -15.75 -3.35
CA LYS A 196 -13.45 -14.79 -4.47
C LYS A 196 -14.70 -13.94 -4.72
N GLY A 197 -15.87 -14.34 -4.21
CA GLY A 197 -17.09 -13.54 -4.24
C GLY A 197 -16.97 -12.26 -3.41
N LEU A 198 -16.28 -12.32 -2.26
CA LEU A 198 -15.96 -11.17 -1.42
C LEU A 198 -15.02 -10.17 -2.13
N GLU A 199 -13.95 -10.66 -2.75
CA GLU A 199 -13.01 -9.83 -3.55
C GLU A 199 -13.75 -9.06 -4.65
N ASN A 200 -14.55 -9.76 -5.47
CA ASN A 200 -15.32 -9.12 -6.54
C ASN A 200 -16.29 -8.07 -5.99
N SER A 201 -16.92 -8.32 -4.84
CA SER A 201 -17.83 -7.38 -4.18
C SER A 201 -17.10 -6.10 -3.74
N LEU A 202 -15.92 -6.24 -3.13
CA LEU A 202 -15.07 -5.11 -2.73
C LEU A 202 -14.55 -4.33 -3.95
N CYS A 203 -14.17 -4.99 -5.04
CA CYS A 203 -13.78 -4.34 -6.28
C CYS A 203 -14.93 -3.52 -6.89
N VAL A 204 -16.17 -4.01 -6.88
CA VAL A 204 -17.34 -3.24 -7.33
C VAL A 204 -17.52 -2.00 -6.44
N MET A 205 -17.46 -2.15 -5.11
CA MET A 205 -17.60 -1.02 -4.18
C MET A 205 -16.52 0.06 -4.39
N ARG A 206 -15.25 -0.34 -4.63
CA ARG A 206 -14.16 0.58 -5.03
C ARG A 206 -14.51 1.35 -6.30
N ASN A 207 -14.92 0.65 -7.36
CA ASN A 207 -15.21 1.24 -8.66
C ASN A 207 -16.42 2.20 -8.62
N LEU A 208 -17.46 1.87 -7.85
CA LEU A 208 -18.62 2.76 -7.67
C LEU A 208 -18.31 3.99 -6.81
N SER A 209 -17.27 3.93 -5.97
CA SER A 209 -16.77 5.06 -5.17
C SER A 209 -15.87 6.03 -5.98
N TYR A 210 -15.40 5.63 -7.16
CA TYR A 210 -14.56 6.49 -8.01
C TYR A 210 -15.34 7.73 -8.51
N GLN A 211 -14.70 8.91 -8.44
CA GLN A 211 -15.26 10.23 -8.82
C GLN A 211 -16.63 10.58 -8.20
N LEU A 212 -17.00 9.91 -7.09
CA LEU A 212 -18.33 9.96 -6.48
C LEU A 212 -18.86 11.40 -6.28
N TYR A 213 -18.09 12.30 -5.65
CA TYR A 213 -18.53 13.67 -5.37
C TYR A 213 -18.70 14.57 -6.61
N THR A 214 -18.02 14.23 -7.71
CA THR A 214 -18.15 14.94 -8.99
C THR A 214 -19.41 14.49 -9.73
N GLU A 215 -19.71 13.19 -9.67
CA GLU A 215 -20.84 12.53 -10.35
C GLU A 215 -22.17 12.56 -9.54
N LEU A 216 -22.13 13.01 -8.28
CA LEU A 216 -23.32 13.09 -7.40
C LEU A 216 -24.35 14.12 -7.91
N PRO A 217 -25.67 13.83 -7.82
CA PRO A 217 -26.71 14.80 -8.16
C PRO A 217 -26.58 16.10 -7.36
N PRO A 218 -26.79 17.29 -7.98
CA PRO A 218 -26.64 18.58 -7.30
C PRO A 218 -27.43 18.73 -6.00
N SER A 219 -28.61 18.10 -5.91
CA SER A 219 -29.47 18.08 -4.71
C SER A 219 -28.93 17.24 -3.55
N VAL A 220 -28.02 16.29 -3.81
CA VAL A 220 -27.30 15.52 -2.79
C VAL A 220 -26.02 16.26 -2.42
N ARG A 221 -25.30 16.80 -3.42
CA ARG A 221 -24.11 17.61 -3.20
C ARG A 221 -24.37 18.86 -2.35
N LEU A 222 -25.45 19.60 -2.61
CA LEU A 222 -25.82 20.77 -1.81
C LEU A 222 -26.09 20.42 -0.33
N ARG A 223 -26.67 19.24 -0.09
CA ARG A 223 -26.98 18.69 1.23
C ARG A 223 -25.71 18.26 1.99
N LEU A 224 -24.71 17.75 1.27
CA LEU A 224 -23.40 17.40 1.83
C LEU A 224 -22.50 18.62 2.08
N GLU A 225 -22.67 19.73 1.33
CA GLU A 225 -21.79 20.92 1.43
C GLU A 225 -22.12 21.86 2.61
N GLY A 226 -23.35 21.89 3.10
CA GLY A 226 -23.81 22.69 4.25
C GLY A 226 -23.77 24.23 4.07
N PRO A 227 -24.26 25.02 5.07
CA PRO A 227 -24.29 26.48 4.98
C PRO A 227 -22.90 27.16 4.82
N ARG A 228 -22.89 28.37 4.26
CA ARG A 228 -21.66 29.17 4.03
C ARG A 228 -21.47 30.26 5.10
N ARG A 229 -20.25 30.34 5.66
CA ARG A 229 -19.84 31.19 6.81
C ARG A 229 -19.93 32.73 6.64
N ALA A 230 -20.48 33.26 5.55
CA ALA A 230 -20.27 34.65 5.14
C ALA A 230 -21.14 35.72 5.83
N THR A 231 -22.08 35.33 6.71
CA THR A 231 -23.06 36.26 7.32
C THR A 231 -23.02 36.35 8.85
N ALA A 232 -22.09 35.66 9.52
CA ALA A 232 -21.97 35.65 10.99
C ALA A 232 -20.75 36.44 11.48
N ILE A 233 -20.71 37.76 11.19
CA ILE A 233 -19.73 38.69 11.78
C ILE A 233 -20.48 39.86 12.43
N ARG A 234 -20.71 39.75 13.74
CA ARG A 234 -20.77 40.81 14.78
C ARG A 234 -21.56 40.32 15.99
N GLU A 235 -20.86 39.94 17.06
CA GLU A 235 -20.94 40.55 18.39
C GLU A 235 -19.91 39.86 19.32
N SER A 236 -19.60 40.49 20.46
CA SER A 236 -18.44 40.20 21.30
C SER A 236 -18.79 39.37 22.54
N GLU A 237 -17.99 38.34 22.85
CA GLU A 237 -18.01 37.64 24.15
C GLU A 237 -16.61 37.46 24.75
N PRO A 238 -16.48 37.42 26.08
CA PRO A 238 -15.20 37.41 26.79
C PRO A 238 -14.57 36.01 26.91
N ILE A 239 -13.27 35.99 27.18
CA ILE A 239 -12.44 34.79 27.30
C ILE A 239 -12.60 34.20 28.71
N GLY A 240 -12.97 32.91 28.81
CA GLY A 240 -13.11 32.21 30.09
C GLY A 240 -12.88 30.71 29.99
N CYS A 241 -12.22 30.12 31.00
CA CYS A 241 -11.62 28.78 30.98
C CYS A 241 -12.62 27.59 31.00
N PHE A 242 -13.84 27.77 30.50
CA PHE A 242 -14.88 26.74 30.37
C PHE A 242 -15.22 26.35 28.93
N THR A 243 -14.78 27.13 27.93
CA THR A 243 -15.04 26.87 26.50
C THR A 243 -14.13 25.80 25.89
N LEU A 244 -14.08 24.61 26.51
CA LEU A 244 -13.56 23.37 25.89
C LEU A 244 -14.63 22.27 25.72
N TYR A 245 -15.84 22.45 26.27
CA TYR A 245 -16.97 21.55 25.99
C TYR A 245 -18.19 22.22 25.34
N SER A 246 -18.40 23.53 25.45
CA SER A 246 -19.47 24.20 24.69
C SER A 246 -19.10 24.52 23.22
N LYS A 247 -17.82 24.63 22.86
CA LYS A 247 -17.43 24.54 21.43
C LYS A 247 -17.78 23.17 20.84
N LYS A 248 -17.78 22.10 21.66
CA LYS A 248 -18.30 20.79 21.24
C LYS A 248 -19.82 20.78 21.16
N ASP A 249 -20.56 21.48 22.01
CA ASP A 249 -22.03 21.44 22.01
C ASP A 249 -22.71 22.43 21.05
N THR A 250 -22.15 23.61 20.77
CA THR A 250 -22.61 24.46 19.66
C THR A 250 -22.19 23.86 18.32
N GLU A 251 -20.96 23.34 18.20
CA GLU A 251 -20.65 22.48 17.04
C GLU A 251 -21.49 21.21 17.04
N ARG A 252 -21.94 20.60 18.15
CA ARG A 252 -22.84 19.44 18.10
C ARG A 252 -24.25 19.87 17.77
N HIS A 253 -24.74 21.07 18.08
CA HIS A 253 -26.06 21.50 17.61
C HIS A 253 -26.05 21.88 16.13
N GLU A 254 -24.98 22.52 15.62
CA GLU A 254 -24.79 22.69 14.17
C GLU A 254 -24.48 21.34 13.48
N ASN A 255 -23.61 20.48 14.03
CA ASN A 255 -23.32 19.16 13.48
C ASN A 255 -24.47 18.15 13.68
N LEU A 256 -25.36 18.29 14.67
CA LEU A 256 -26.62 17.54 14.72
C LEU A 256 -27.60 18.08 13.68
N SER A 257 -27.59 19.38 13.40
CA SER A 257 -28.36 19.96 12.29
C SER A 257 -27.83 19.50 10.92
N ILE A 258 -26.54 19.14 10.81
CA ILE A 258 -25.94 18.55 9.59
C ILE A 258 -26.09 17.01 9.56
N LEU A 259 -25.90 16.31 10.69
CA LEU A 259 -26.19 14.88 10.86
C LEU A 259 -27.69 14.55 10.72
N SER A 260 -28.56 15.55 10.85
CA SER A 260 -29.99 15.44 10.55
C SER A 260 -30.28 15.20 9.07
N GLU A 261 -29.31 15.40 8.17
CA GLU A 261 -29.51 15.31 6.72
C GLU A 261 -28.98 14.02 6.08
N VAL A 262 -28.33 13.14 6.86
CA VAL A 262 -27.90 11.80 6.44
C VAL A 262 -28.72 10.73 7.18
N SER A 263 -29.23 9.75 6.43
CA SER A 263 -30.10 8.67 6.91
C SER A 263 -29.48 7.84 8.04
N ARG A 264 -30.20 7.62 9.17
CA ARG A 264 -29.76 6.74 10.28
C ARG A 264 -29.43 5.29 9.83
N GLN A 265 -30.07 4.84 8.75
CA GLN A 265 -29.78 3.59 8.05
C GLN A 265 -29.58 3.91 6.56
N PRO A 266 -28.36 3.83 6.01
CA PRO A 266 -28.12 4.04 4.59
C PRO A 266 -28.81 2.95 3.75
N LYS A 267 -29.25 3.31 2.55
CA LYS A 267 -29.78 2.38 1.55
C LYS A 267 -29.24 2.67 0.15
N GLY A 268 -29.03 1.62 -0.64
CA GLY A 268 -28.54 1.72 -2.01
C GLY A 268 -27.22 2.50 -2.10
N ALA A 269 -27.17 3.47 -3.01
CA ALA A 269 -25.98 4.31 -3.21
C ALA A 269 -25.50 5.04 -1.95
N GLU A 270 -26.36 5.31 -0.96
CA GLU A 270 -25.98 6.04 0.27
C GLU A 270 -24.83 5.37 1.01
N TRP A 271 -24.73 4.04 0.95
CA TRP A 271 -23.60 3.29 1.51
C TRP A 271 -22.24 3.77 1.00
N LEU A 272 -22.12 4.26 -0.24
CA LEU A 272 -20.85 4.66 -0.83
C LEU A 272 -20.23 5.91 -0.17
N TRP A 273 -21.03 6.72 0.53
CA TRP A 273 -20.58 7.91 1.28
C TRP A 273 -20.99 7.90 2.76
N HIS A 274 -21.68 6.87 3.25
CA HIS A 274 -22.13 6.80 4.63
C HIS A 274 -21.03 6.26 5.58
N PRO A 275 -20.77 6.90 6.75
CA PRO A 275 -19.67 6.52 7.65
C PRO A 275 -19.60 5.03 8.06
N LYS A 276 -20.74 4.32 8.12
CA LYS A 276 -20.79 2.87 8.38
C LYS A 276 -19.95 2.03 7.38
N VAL A 277 -19.82 2.44 6.12
CA VAL A 277 -19.04 1.68 5.13
C VAL A 277 -17.54 1.67 5.46
N VAL A 278 -17.05 2.72 6.13
CA VAL A 278 -15.66 2.82 6.59
C VAL A 278 -15.37 1.78 7.67
N ALA A 279 -16.33 1.52 8.57
CA ALA A 279 -16.22 0.47 9.58
C ALA A 279 -16.19 -0.93 8.95
N LEU A 280 -16.95 -1.13 7.87
CA LEU A 280 -17.00 -2.37 7.09
C LEU A 280 -15.68 -2.63 6.34
N TYR A 281 -15.11 -1.63 5.65
CA TYR A 281 -13.77 -1.77 5.06
C TYR A 281 -12.68 -1.98 6.12
N LYS A 282 -12.79 -1.31 7.28
CA LYS A 282 -11.87 -1.54 8.41
C LYS A 282 -11.92 -2.99 8.89
N LEU A 283 -13.09 -3.61 8.99
CA LEU A 283 -13.23 -5.01 9.40
C LEU A 283 -12.53 -5.97 8.42
N VAL A 284 -12.67 -5.73 7.10
CA VAL A 284 -11.95 -6.50 6.07
C VAL A 284 -10.43 -6.31 6.17
N LEU A 285 -9.95 -5.09 6.45
CA LEU A 285 -8.53 -4.79 6.61
C LEU A 285 -7.93 -5.33 7.92
N GLN A 286 -8.77 -5.71 8.89
CA GLN A 286 -8.36 -6.31 10.16
C GLN A 286 -8.49 -7.84 10.20
N SER A 287 -9.11 -8.47 9.21
CA SER A 287 -9.22 -9.94 9.17
C SER A 287 -7.95 -10.58 8.60
N ASN A 288 -7.38 -11.56 9.31
CA ASN A 288 -6.17 -12.25 8.86
C ASN A 288 -6.41 -13.12 7.61
N ASP A 289 -7.64 -13.62 7.44
CA ASP A 289 -8.03 -14.56 6.38
C ASP A 289 -8.47 -13.89 5.06
N SER A 290 -8.41 -12.55 4.95
CA SER A 290 -8.75 -11.82 3.72
C SER A 290 -7.60 -11.83 2.70
N ASN A 291 -7.93 -12.04 1.42
CA ASN A 291 -6.95 -12.09 0.33
C ASN A 291 -6.36 -10.70 0.00
N SER A 292 -5.15 -10.68 -0.59
CA SER A 292 -4.43 -9.42 -0.89
C SER A 292 -5.27 -8.45 -1.74
N THR A 293 -5.87 -8.95 -2.82
CA THR A 293 -6.72 -8.17 -3.74
C THR A 293 -7.97 -7.59 -3.06
N GLY A 294 -8.57 -8.30 -2.11
CA GLY A 294 -9.70 -7.79 -1.32
C GLY A 294 -9.30 -6.66 -0.38
N ARG A 295 -8.12 -6.75 0.24
CA ARG A 295 -7.53 -5.66 1.04
C ARG A 295 -7.18 -4.45 0.16
N GLU A 296 -6.55 -4.67 -0.99
CA GLU A 296 -6.26 -3.61 -1.98
C GLU A 296 -7.55 -2.90 -2.43
N ALA A 297 -8.61 -3.66 -2.73
CA ALA A 297 -9.90 -3.10 -3.11
C ALA A 297 -10.53 -2.26 -1.97
N ALA A 298 -10.44 -2.70 -0.71
CA ALA A 298 -10.90 -1.94 0.44
C ALA A 298 -10.09 -0.64 0.66
N VAL A 299 -8.76 -0.67 0.51
CA VAL A 299 -7.90 0.54 0.55
C VAL A 299 -8.26 1.50 -0.59
N GLY A 300 -8.37 1.00 -1.82
CA GLY A 300 -8.75 1.81 -2.99
C GLY A 300 -10.13 2.43 -2.88
N ALA A 301 -11.09 1.77 -2.23
CA ALA A 301 -12.39 2.36 -1.91
C ALA A 301 -12.26 3.52 -0.91
N LEU A 302 -11.48 3.35 0.17
CA LEU A 302 -11.20 4.41 1.14
C LEU A 302 -10.46 5.61 0.51
N GLN A 303 -9.50 5.35 -0.38
CA GLN A 303 -8.81 6.39 -1.17
C GLN A 303 -9.80 7.17 -2.05
N ASN A 304 -10.67 6.47 -2.80
CA ASN A 304 -11.68 7.11 -3.65
C ASN A 304 -12.66 8.00 -2.84
N ILE A 305 -13.04 7.59 -1.63
CA ILE A 305 -13.91 8.35 -0.72
C ILE A 305 -13.20 9.59 -0.13
N THR A 306 -11.86 9.61 -0.11
CA THR A 306 -11.07 10.70 0.52
C THR A 306 -10.43 11.68 -0.46
N ALA A 307 -10.39 11.37 -1.76
CA ALA A 307 -9.66 12.14 -2.78
C ALA A 307 -10.32 13.45 -3.29
N GLY A 308 -11.46 13.88 -2.75
CA GLY A 308 -12.20 15.05 -3.26
C GLY A 308 -11.84 16.39 -2.59
N GLU A 309 -11.54 17.44 -3.37
CA GLU A 309 -11.28 18.79 -2.83
C GLU A 309 -12.54 19.51 -2.33
N SER A 310 -13.70 19.28 -2.97
CA SER A 310 -14.97 19.90 -2.59
C SER A 310 -15.48 19.33 -1.26
N ARG A 311 -15.49 20.17 -0.21
CA ARG A 311 -16.05 19.92 1.15
C ARG A 311 -16.48 18.46 1.41
N VAL A 312 -15.49 17.56 1.51
CA VAL A 312 -15.67 16.23 2.11
C VAL A 312 -16.37 16.42 3.45
N SER A 313 -17.42 15.63 3.69
CA SER A 313 -18.22 15.72 4.91
C SER A 313 -17.31 15.71 6.15
N PRO A 314 -17.61 16.49 7.20
CA PRO A 314 -16.74 16.57 8.37
C PRO A 314 -16.41 15.20 8.96
N ASP A 315 -17.31 14.23 8.85
CA ASP A 315 -17.13 12.85 9.32
C ASP A 315 -16.06 12.07 8.57
N ALA A 316 -15.93 12.20 7.24
CA ALA A 316 -14.89 11.50 6.48
C ALA A 316 -13.48 12.12 6.64
N ARG A 317 -13.39 13.32 7.25
CA ARG A 317 -12.12 13.89 7.76
C ARG A 317 -11.92 13.71 9.27
N ARG A 318 -12.97 13.48 10.06
CA ARG A 318 -12.91 13.29 11.53
C ARG A 318 -12.82 11.82 11.96
N PHE A 319 -13.28 10.88 11.14
CA PHE A 319 -12.74 9.52 11.22
C PHE A 319 -11.31 9.58 10.69
N ASN A 320 -10.38 8.98 11.44
CA ASN A 320 -8.94 8.99 11.17
C ASN A 320 -8.57 8.13 9.94
N ILE A 321 -9.22 8.35 8.79
CA ILE A 321 -9.05 7.57 7.56
C ILE A 321 -7.70 7.89 6.91
N LEU A 322 -7.23 9.14 6.96
CA LEU A 322 -5.86 9.47 6.53
C LEU A 322 -4.80 8.82 7.43
N GLU A 323 -4.98 8.86 8.75
CA GLU A 323 -4.08 8.20 9.71
C GLU A 323 -4.15 6.66 9.61
N PHE A 324 -5.32 6.11 9.29
CA PHE A 324 -5.55 4.67 9.12
C PHE A 324 -5.13 4.17 7.74
N ILE A 325 -5.23 4.96 6.67
CA ILE A 325 -4.58 4.67 5.38
C ILE A 325 -3.07 4.71 5.57
N PHE A 326 -2.51 5.67 6.32
CA PHE A 326 -1.10 5.66 6.70
C PHE A 326 -0.74 4.39 7.49
N LYS A 327 -1.47 4.08 8.56
CA LYS A 327 -1.21 2.89 9.40
C LYS A 327 -1.44 1.57 8.67
N VAL A 328 -2.41 1.47 7.77
CA VAL A 328 -2.65 0.28 6.95
C VAL A 328 -1.63 0.16 5.84
N ALA A 329 -1.22 1.24 5.16
CA ALA A 329 -0.11 1.20 4.20
C ALA A 329 1.23 0.82 4.87
N ILE A 330 1.42 1.18 6.15
CA ILE A 330 2.54 0.71 6.98
C ILE A 330 2.40 -0.77 7.36
N VAL A 331 1.18 -1.27 7.60
CA VAL A 331 0.93 -2.69 8.00
C VAL A 331 0.85 -3.65 6.80
N THR A 332 0.35 -3.25 5.64
CA THR A 332 0.34 -4.09 4.42
C THR A 332 1.69 -4.11 3.70
N LYS A 333 2.63 -3.20 4.01
CA LYS A 333 4.05 -3.33 3.64
C LYS A 333 4.79 -4.52 4.29
N LEU A 334 4.11 -5.32 5.13
CA LEU A 334 4.65 -6.53 5.77
C LEU A 334 4.15 -7.84 5.13
N GLY A 335 3.49 -7.79 3.98
CA GLY A 335 3.20 -8.95 3.12
C GLY A 335 3.39 -8.57 1.66
N GLY A 336 4.17 -9.36 0.91
CA GLY A 336 4.76 -8.93 -0.36
C GLY A 336 3.79 -8.61 -1.51
N SER A 337 4.36 -7.94 -2.52
CA SER A 337 3.82 -7.73 -3.87
C SER A 337 2.56 -6.86 -3.99
N LEU A 338 2.77 -5.53 -3.96
CA LEU A 338 1.90 -4.55 -4.62
C LEU A 338 2.76 -3.54 -5.38
N VAL A 339 2.80 -3.69 -6.70
CA VAL A 339 3.58 -2.87 -7.65
C VAL A 339 3.04 -1.44 -7.71
N GLN A 340 3.95 -0.49 -7.97
CA GLN A 340 3.74 0.93 -8.26
C GLN A 340 2.32 1.35 -8.69
N VAL A 341 1.71 2.23 -7.89
CA VAL A 341 0.70 3.19 -8.38
C VAL A 341 1.30 4.57 -8.24
N GLY A 342 1.71 5.15 -9.37
CA GLY A 342 2.49 6.39 -9.42
C GLY A 342 1.71 7.62 -8.92
N ILE A 343 2.41 8.47 -8.17
CA ILE A 343 1.96 9.82 -7.84
C ILE A 343 2.71 10.79 -8.76
N GLY A 344 1.98 11.42 -9.69
CA GLY A 344 2.42 12.64 -10.37
C GLY A 344 3.08 12.48 -11.75
N SER A 345 2.27 12.54 -12.81
CA SER A 345 2.46 13.46 -13.96
C SER A 345 1.47 13.13 -15.08
N GLU A 346 0.43 13.97 -15.26
CA GLU A 346 -0.26 14.13 -16.55
C GLU A 346 -1.21 15.34 -16.50
N LEU A 347 -0.65 16.52 -16.82
CA LEU A 347 -1.41 17.69 -17.24
C LEU A 347 -0.74 18.22 -18.52
N CYS A 348 -1.53 18.35 -19.58
CA CYS A 348 -1.19 18.78 -20.95
C CYS A 348 -0.57 17.72 -21.89
N GLY A 349 -1.20 17.50 -23.04
CA GLY A 349 -0.57 16.86 -24.21
C GLY A 349 -1.42 15.83 -24.96
N ALA A 350 -2.37 16.26 -25.80
CA ALA A 350 -3.06 15.37 -26.73
C ALA A 350 -2.27 15.22 -28.05
N GLY A 351 -2.13 14.01 -28.59
CA GLY A 351 -1.50 13.81 -29.91
C GLY A 351 -1.33 12.34 -30.34
N ALA A 352 -2.13 11.93 -31.32
CA ALA A 352 -2.21 10.65 -32.05
C ALA A 352 -0.93 9.79 -32.27
N GLY A 353 -1.15 8.47 -32.42
CA GLY A 353 -0.20 7.54 -33.05
C GLY A 353 -0.55 6.06 -32.84
N GLU A 354 -0.92 5.34 -33.90
CA GLU A 354 -1.10 3.87 -33.91
C GLU A 354 0.26 3.19 -34.15
N ASP A 355 0.57 2.06 -33.46
CA ASP A 355 0.74 0.74 -34.09
C ASP A 355 1.18 -0.37 -33.10
N ALA A 356 1.00 -1.64 -33.49
CA ALA A 356 1.11 -2.80 -32.61
C ALA A 356 2.46 -3.55 -32.65
N THR A 357 2.76 -4.36 -31.62
CA THR A 357 3.19 -5.78 -31.77
C THR A 357 3.34 -6.51 -30.41
N HIS A 358 2.82 -7.74 -30.32
CA HIS A 358 3.11 -8.71 -29.25
C HIS A 358 4.19 -9.72 -29.73
N PRO A 359 4.76 -10.54 -28.83
CA PRO A 359 4.30 -11.94 -28.82
C PRO A 359 4.15 -12.56 -27.41
N THR A 360 3.15 -13.46 -27.28
CA THR A 360 2.87 -14.26 -26.08
C THR A 360 3.37 -15.70 -26.20
N GLY A 361 3.84 -16.31 -25.10
CA GLY A 361 4.34 -17.68 -25.05
C GLY A 361 3.73 -18.58 -23.96
N SER A 362 2.61 -19.23 -24.26
CA SER A 362 2.32 -20.66 -24.02
C SER A 362 2.72 -21.35 -22.69
N PHE A 363 1.75 -21.54 -21.79
CA PHE A 363 1.71 -22.70 -20.89
C PHE A 363 0.77 -23.81 -21.43
N ARG A 364 1.24 -25.06 -21.44
CA ARG A 364 0.42 -26.25 -21.77
C ARG A 364 0.46 -27.27 -20.62
N HIS A 365 -0.72 -27.73 -20.20
CA HIS A 365 -0.89 -28.86 -19.28
C HIS A 365 -0.36 -30.17 -19.87
N GLN A 366 0.13 -31.06 -19.00
CA GLN A 366 -0.22 -32.48 -19.09
C GLN A 366 -0.25 -33.16 -17.71
N GLN A 367 -1.01 -34.27 -17.63
CA GLN A 367 -1.43 -34.93 -16.39
C GLN A 367 -1.36 -36.45 -16.62
N ARG A 368 -0.71 -37.25 -15.74
CA ARG A 368 -1.18 -38.57 -15.20
C ARG A 368 -0.12 -39.57 -14.68
N HIS A 369 -0.45 -40.14 -13.49
CA HIS A 369 -0.33 -41.54 -13.02
C HIS A 369 0.98 -42.22 -12.49
N ARG A 370 0.91 -42.52 -11.17
CA ARG A 370 1.13 -43.82 -10.45
C ARG A 370 2.54 -44.51 -10.35
N ALA A 371 3.21 -44.26 -9.22
CA ALA A 371 3.41 -45.14 -8.04
C ALA A 371 4.31 -46.43 -8.00
N LYS A 372 5.06 -46.56 -6.87
CA LYS A 372 5.77 -47.71 -6.21
C LYS A 372 7.17 -48.08 -6.75
N ALA A 373 8.28 -48.01 -5.96
CA ALA A 373 8.73 -48.76 -4.75
C ALA A 373 9.46 -50.09 -5.10
N SER A 374 10.52 -50.59 -4.44
CA SER A 374 11.44 -50.15 -3.34
C SER A 374 12.65 -51.13 -3.24
N ASP A 375 13.71 -50.84 -2.45
CA ASP A 375 14.36 -51.77 -1.46
C ASP A 375 15.86 -51.53 -1.08
N TRP A 376 16.27 -52.18 0.03
CA TRP A 376 17.43 -52.10 0.97
C TRP A 376 18.75 -52.77 0.42
N PRO A 377 19.91 -52.99 1.12
CA PRO A 377 20.18 -52.91 2.59
C PRO A 377 21.57 -52.48 3.19
N ALA A 378 21.56 -52.12 4.49
CA ALA A 378 22.54 -52.39 5.59
C ALA A 378 24.04 -51.93 5.49
N GLU A 379 24.86 -51.75 6.55
CA GLU A 379 24.92 -52.27 7.95
C GLU A 379 25.27 -51.20 9.05
N LYS A 380 25.55 -51.66 10.29
CA LYS A 380 25.67 -50.97 11.61
C LYS A 380 26.91 -51.56 12.38
N PRO A 381 27.15 -51.38 13.71
CA PRO A 381 26.62 -50.45 14.74
C PRO A 381 27.72 -49.72 15.58
N SER A 382 27.36 -48.73 16.41
CA SER A 382 27.40 -48.78 17.91
C SER A 382 27.54 -47.33 18.45
N GLN A 383 27.35 -46.93 19.73
CA GLN A 383 26.60 -47.36 20.95
C GLN A 383 26.66 -46.16 21.94
N ALA A 384 25.81 -45.93 22.96
CA ALA A 384 24.57 -46.55 23.46
C ALA A 384 23.81 -45.51 24.36
N LEU A 385 23.04 -45.98 25.36
CA LEU A 385 22.48 -45.27 26.53
C LEU A 385 21.46 -44.12 26.32
N LEU A 386 20.21 -44.52 26.06
CA LEU A 386 19.11 -44.25 27.01
C LEU A 386 18.01 -45.31 26.84
N GLN A 387 17.52 -45.87 27.95
CA GLN A 387 16.43 -46.86 27.97
C GLN A 387 15.17 -46.26 28.59
N GLN A 388 14.04 -46.35 27.88
CA GLN A 388 12.76 -46.87 28.40
C GLN A 388 11.78 -47.14 27.25
N ARG A 389 10.97 -48.20 27.39
CA ARG A 389 9.86 -48.60 26.50
C ARG A 389 8.53 -48.28 27.21
N PRO A 390 7.36 -48.54 26.60
CA PRO A 390 6.85 -48.03 25.31
C PRO A 390 5.46 -47.36 25.53
N HIS A 391 4.86 -46.81 24.47
CA HIS A 391 3.41 -46.85 24.11
C HIS A 391 3.05 -45.63 23.25
N GLY A 392 2.03 -45.78 22.40
CA GLY A 392 1.66 -44.77 21.40
C GLY A 392 0.54 -43.82 21.83
N CYS A 393 -0.01 -43.12 20.84
CA CYS A 393 -1.22 -42.29 20.91
C CYS A 393 -1.03 -40.89 21.55
N GLY A 394 -0.34 -39.99 20.83
CA GLY A 394 -0.26 -38.54 21.14
C GLY A 394 -1.08 -37.67 20.17
N SER A 395 -0.59 -37.47 18.94
CA SER A 395 -1.16 -36.50 17.97
C SER A 395 -2.65 -36.73 17.64
N TYR A 396 -3.05 -37.98 17.34
CA TYR A 396 -4.47 -38.31 17.09
C TYR A 396 -5.37 -38.17 18.33
N LYS A 397 -4.81 -38.15 19.55
CA LYS A 397 -5.60 -37.88 20.77
C LYS A 397 -5.80 -36.39 21.01
N ALA A 398 -4.84 -35.53 20.67
CA ALA A 398 -5.02 -34.08 20.76
C ALA A 398 -6.09 -33.60 19.76
N ALA A 399 -5.98 -34.01 18.49
CA ALA A 399 -6.98 -33.67 17.46
C ALA A 399 -8.36 -34.25 17.78
N ARG A 400 -8.43 -35.48 18.31
CA ARG A 400 -9.71 -36.10 18.71
C ARG A 400 -10.26 -35.56 20.02
N ALA A 401 -9.43 -35.09 20.95
CA ALA A 401 -9.86 -34.38 22.15
C ALA A 401 -10.40 -32.99 21.79
N ALA A 402 -9.72 -32.23 20.93
CA ALA A 402 -10.24 -30.97 20.40
C ALA A 402 -11.56 -31.19 19.64
N SER A 403 -11.63 -32.21 18.78
CA SER A 403 -12.87 -32.59 18.08
C SER A 403 -13.97 -33.10 19.03
N THR A 404 -13.65 -33.77 20.14
CA THR A 404 -14.64 -34.19 21.15
C THR A 404 -15.06 -33.04 22.07
N VAL A 405 -14.18 -32.08 22.39
CA VAL A 405 -14.56 -30.84 23.07
C VAL A 405 -15.47 -30.01 22.17
N LEU A 406 -15.12 -29.83 20.89
CA LEU A 406 -15.96 -29.15 19.90
C LEU A 406 -17.28 -29.89 19.68
N CYS A 407 -17.30 -31.22 19.52
CA CYS A 407 -18.53 -32.01 19.42
C CYS A 407 -19.37 -31.97 20.71
N ASN A 408 -18.75 -31.91 21.90
CA ASN A 408 -19.47 -31.78 23.16
C ASN A 408 -20.03 -30.36 23.33
N MET A 409 -19.33 -29.31 22.88
CA MET A 409 -19.86 -27.95 22.80
C MET A 409 -21.00 -27.85 21.78
N PHE A 410 -20.89 -28.53 20.64
CA PHE A 410 -21.94 -28.61 19.62
C PHE A 410 -23.15 -29.42 20.09
N GLN A 411 -22.94 -30.49 20.86
CA GLN A 411 -24.02 -31.23 21.53
C GLN A 411 -24.64 -30.44 22.68
N TYR A 412 -23.86 -29.62 23.40
CA TYR A 412 -24.40 -28.66 24.38
C TYR A 412 -25.35 -27.69 23.69
N HIS A 413 -24.94 -27.08 22.58
CA HIS A 413 -25.79 -26.23 21.76
C HIS A 413 -27.02 -26.94 21.17
N LYS A 414 -26.93 -28.25 20.89
CA LYS A 414 -28.03 -29.04 20.33
C LYS A 414 -29.06 -29.45 21.40
N LEU A 415 -28.63 -29.92 22.57
CA LEU A 415 -29.51 -30.19 23.71
C LEU A 415 -30.19 -28.91 24.23
N HIS A 416 -29.52 -27.77 24.19
CA HIS A 416 -30.11 -26.49 24.56
C HIS A 416 -31.14 -25.96 23.54
N LYS A 417 -31.23 -26.55 22.34
CA LYS A 417 -32.18 -26.18 21.29
C LYS A 417 -33.50 -26.95 21.40
N ASP A 418 -33.46 -28.16 21.96
CA ASP A 418 -34.63 -29.05 22.11
C ASP A 418 -35.34 -28.91 23.46
N PHE A 419 -34.74 -28.24 24.45
CA PHE A 419 -35.39 -27.87 25.73
C PHE A 419 -35.83 -26.39 25.77
N LYS A 420 -37.04 -26.11 25.26
CA LYS A 420 -37.72 -24.83 25.50
C LYS A 420 -38.26 -24.74 26.93
N LEU A 421 -37.44 -24.24 27.85
CA LEU A 421 -37.88 -23.55 29.07
C LEU A 421 -38.04 -22.03 28.77
N PRO A 422 -38.82 -21.28 29.56
CA PRO A 422 -39.22 -19.92 29.20
C PRO A 422 -38.03 -18.95 29.12
N THR A 423 -38.15 -18.01 28.18
CA THR A 423 -37.17 -16.97 27.81
C THR A 423 -36.41 -16.36 28.99
N THR A 424 -35.11 -16.65 29.05
CA THR A 424 -34.12 -15.80 29.73
C THR A 424 -33.73 -14.64 28.81
N GLN A 425 -33.93 -13.40 29.25
CA GLN A 425 -33.52 -12.19 28.54
C GLN A 425 -31.98 -12.14 28.42
N SER A 426 -31.44 -11.41 27.43
CA SER A 426 -29.98 -11.24 27.39
C SER A 426 -29.53 -10.31 28.54
N PRO A 427 -28.30 -10.47 29.07
CA PRO A 427 -27.80 -9.59 30.13
C PRO A 427 -27.71 -8.11 29.72
N GLN A 428 -27.75 -7.79 28.42
CA GLN A 428 -27.77 -6.42 27.93
C GLN A 428 -29.20 -5.85 27.92
N ASP A 429 -30.20 -6.62 27.49
CA ASP A 429 -31.61 -6.20 27.55
C ASP A 429 -32.05 -5.94 29.01
N GLU A 430 -31.54 -6.73 29.95
CA GLU A 430 -31.78 -6.54 31.39
C GLU A 430 -31.14 -5.23 31.92
N GLN A 431 -29.95 -4.87 31.43
CA GLN A 431 -29.30 -3.60 31.78
C GLN A 431 -30.02 -2.39 31.19
N GLU A 432 -30.45 -2.46 29.93
CA GLU A 432 -31.22 -1.38 29.27
C GLU A 432 -32.56 -1.18 29.98
N LYS A 433 -33.27 -2.27 30.31
CA LYS A 433 -34.53 -2.20 31.07
C LYS A 433 -34.35 -1.56 32.46
N LEU A 434 -33.34 -1.97 33.23
CA LEU A 434 -33.05 -1.41 34.55
C LEU A 434 -32.68 0.08 34.47
N LEU A 435 -31.99 0.49 33.41
CA LEU A 435 -31.67 1.89 33.16
C LEU A 435 -32.90 2.71 32.80
N ASP A 436 -33.75 2.22 31.89
CA ASP A 436 -34.99 2.89 31.48
C ASP A 436 -35.97 3.07 32.64
N GLU A 437 -36.13 2.06 33.50
CA GLU A 437 -36.96 2.15 34.72
C GLU A 437 -36.45 3.25 35.67
N ALA A 438 -35.13 3.32 35.91
CA ALA A 438 -34.51 4.34 36.75
C ALA A 438 -34.60 5.75 36.13
N VAL A 439 -34.29 5.91 34.84
CA VAL A 439 -34.38 7.21 34.13
C VAL A 439 -35.82 7.70 34.06
N GLN A 440 -36.80 6.80 33.92
CA GLN A 440 -38.22 7.17 33.96
C GLN A 440 -38.65 7.61 35.37
N ALA A 441 -38.17 6.95 36.43
CA ALA A 441 -38.40 7.39 37.80
C ALA A 441 -37.79 8.79 38.07
N VAL A 442 -36.58 9.04 37.57
CA VAL A 442 -35.91 10.35 37.61
C VAL A 442 -36.78 11.43 36.95
N LYS A 443 -37.25 11.22 35.72
CA LYS A 443 -38.12 12.18 35.00
C LYS A 443 -39.41 12.50 35.76
N VAL A 444 -40.02 11.51 36.42
CA VAL A 444 -41.24 11.71 37.22
C VAL A 444 -40.95 12.56 38.47
N GLN A 445 -39.86 12.28 39.19
CA GLN A 445 -39.49 13.07 40.37
C GLN A 445 -38.97 14.47 40.00
N SER A 446 -38.19 14.62 38.94
CA SER A 446 -37.66 15.92 38.50
C SER A 446 -38.75 16.88 38.03
N PHE A 447 -39.77 16.36 37.32
CA PHE A 447 -40.96 17.13 36.96
C PHE A 447 -41.74 17.61 38.21
N GLN A 448 -41.87 16.75 39.22
CA GLN A 448 -42.53 17.12 40.48
C GLN A 448 -41.69 18.13 41.28
N MET A 449 -40.36 17.99 41.30
CA MET A 449 -39.42 18.94 41.89
C MET A 449 -39.57 20.33 41.25
N LYS A 450 -39.43 20.43 39.92
CA LYS A 450 -39.59 21.70 39.17
C LYS A 450 -40.94 22.36 39.45
N ARG A 451 -42.04 21.60 39.39
CA ARG A 451 -43.39 22.08 39.71
C ARG A 451 -43.56 22.56 41.17
N CYS A 452 -42.76 22.08 42.10
CA CYS A 452 -42.71 22.57 43.48
C CYS A 452 -41.86 23.84 43.60
N LEU A 453 -40.75 23.96 42.85
CA LEU A 453 -39.95 25.19 42.74
C LEU A 453 -40.77 26.35 42.15
N ASP A 454 -41.54 26.12 41.07
CA ASP A 454 -42.47 27.10 40.48
C ASP A 454 -43.49 27.65 41.50
N LYS A 455 -43.81 26.85 42.52
CA LYS A 455 -44.75 27.18 43.60
C LYS A 455 -44.05 27.70 44.86
N ASN A 456 -42.75 27.97 44.82
CA ASN A 456 -41.90 28.36 45.94
C ASN A 456 -41.93 27.36 47.12
N LYS A 457 -42.23 26.08 46.85
CA LYS A 457 -42.31 25.00 47.86
C LYS A 457 -40.98 24.25 47.94
N LEU A 458 -39.93 24.93 48.42
CA LEU A 458 -38.57 24.39 48.43
C LEU A 458 -38.45 23.06 49.19
N MET A 459 -39.06 22.91 50.37
CA MET A 459 -38.95 21.66 51.16
C MET A 459 -39.64 20.47 50.47
N ASP A 460 -40.75 20.70 49.76
CA ASP A 460 -41.39 19.67 48.93
C ASP A 460 -40.51 19.34 47.71
N ALA A 461 -39.89 20.34 47.08
CA ALA A 461 -38.96 20.13 45.97
C ALA A 461 -37.70 19.33 46.40
N LEU A 462 -37.10 19.65 47.55
CA LEU A 462 -35.97 18.90 48.13
C LEU A 462 -36.35 17.45 48.45
N LYS A 463 -37.59 17.18 48.85
CA LYS A 463 -38.09 15.81 49.04
C LYS A 463 -38.17 15.04 47.71
N HIS A 464 -38.64 15.67 46.64
CA HIS A 464 -38.61 15.07 45.30
C HIS A 464 -37.19 14.89 44.76
N ALA A 465 -36.30 15.86 44.98
CA ALA A 465 -34.87 15.75 44.65
C ALA A 465 -34.21 14.59 45.41
N SER A 466 -34.52 14.43 46.69
CA SER A 466 -34.01 13.32 47.51
C SER A 466 -34.53 11.95 47.05
N ASN A 467 -35.77 11.87 46.53
CA ASN A 467 -36.31 10.65 45.93
C ASN A 467 -35.62 10.34 44.59
N MET A 468 -35.44 11.35 43.73
CA MET A 468 -34.71 11.24 42.45
C MET A 468 -33.28 10.74 42.65
N LEU A 469 -32.56 11.33 43.61
CA LEU A 469 -31.23 10.89 44.05
C LEU A 469 -31.21 9.49 44.69
N GLY A 470 -32.38 8.94 45.03
CA GLY A 470 -32.54 7.57 45.51
C GLY A 470 -32.08 6.53 44.48
N GLU A 471 -32.26 6.80 43.18
CA GLU A 471 -31.91 5.88 42.09
C GLU A 471 -30.39 5.64 41.99
N LEU A 472 -29.57 6.65 42.28
CA LEU A 472 -28.10 6.53 42.34
C LEU A 472 -27.59 5.56 43.43
N ARG A 473 -28.48 5.06 44.30
CA ARG A 473 -28.16 4.02 45.30
C ARG A 473 -28.15 2.60 44.72
N THR A 474 -28.47 2.40 43.44
CA THR A 474 -28.41 1.08 42.79
C THR A 474 -26.99 0.51 42.74
N SER A 475 -26.87 -0.82 42.81
CA SER A 475 -25.65 -1.61 42.52
C SER A 475 -25.80 -2.45 41.24
N MET A 476 -26.98 -2.45 40.61
CA MET A 476 -27.32 -3.37 39.53
C MET A 476 -26.91 -2.88 38.14
N LEU A 477 -26.65 -1.57 38.00
CA LEU A 477 -26.23 -0.95 36.74
C LEU A 477 -24.73 -1.12 36.51
N SER A 478 -24.37 -1.41 35.26
CA SER A 478 -23.00 -1.31 34.75
C SER A 478 -22.47 0.13 34.89
N PRO A 479 -21.13 0.33 34.91
CA PRO A 479 -20.56 1.68 34.96
C PRO A 479 -21.03 2.63 33.87
N LYS A 480 -21.25 2.13 32.65
CA LYS A 480 -21.80 2.90 31.53
C LYS A 480 -23.26 3.30 31.78
N SER A 481 -24.12 2.34 32.15
CA SER A 481 -25.53 2.64 32.48
C SER A 481 -25.64 3.57 33.68
N TYR A 482 -24.77 3.43 34.68
CA TYR A 482 -24.68 4.32 35.82
C TYR A 482 -24.22 5.74 35.42
N TYR A 483 -23.30 5.87 34.46
CA TYR A 483 -22.90 7.17 33.88
C TYR A 483 -24.09 7.88 33.23
N GLU A 484 -24.91 7.16 32.45
CA GLU A 484 -26.09 7.72 31.78
C GLU A 484 -27.15 8.18 32.79
N LEU A 485 -27.42 7.38 33.84
CA LEU A 485 -28.29 7.78 34.95
C LEU A 485 -27.72 8.98 35.74
N TYR A 486 -26.41 9.00 35.97
CA TYR A 486 -25.71 10.10 36.63
C TYR A 486 -25.86 11.42 35.87
N MET A 487 -25.65 11.42 34.56
CA MET A 487 -25.83 12.62 33.73
C MET A 487 -27.27 13.12 33.79
N ALA A 488 -28.25 12.23 33.62
CA ALA A 488 -29.67 12.59 33.69
C ALA A 488 -30.07 13.21 35.05
N ILE A 489 -29.47 12.77 36.15
CA ILE A 489 -29.72 13.35 37.48
C ILE A 489 -28.93 14.64 37.69
N SER A 490 -27.69 14.73 37.21
CA SER A 490 -26.84 15.93 37.33
C SER A 490 -27.47 17.12 36.61
N ASP A 491 -28.00 16.93 35.40
CA ASP A 491 -28.71 17.96 34.66
C ASP A 491 -29.93 18.48 35.43
N GLU A 492 -30.65 17.58 36.11
CA GLU A 492 -31.83 17.92 36.92
C GLU A 492 -31.46 18.66 38.21
N LEU A 493 -30.34 18.32 38.85
CA LEU A 493 -29.82 19.04 40.02
C LEU A 493 -29.32 20.44 39.66
N HIS A 494 -28.80 20.67 38.46
CA HIS A 494 -28.38 21.99 38.03
C HIS A 494 -29.55 23.00 38.00
N TYR A 495 -30.77 22.57 37.63
CA TYR A 495 -31.96 23.43 37.77
C TYR A 495 -32.22 23.84 39.24
N LEU A 496 -31.97 22.94 40.20
CA LEU A 496 -32.11 23.24 41.63
C LEU A 496 -30.97 24.17 42.12
N GLU A 497 -29.74 23.97 41.65
CA GLU A 497 -28.57 24.84 41.92
C GLU A 497 -28.83 26.28 41.45
N VAL A 498 -29.27 26.45 40.20
CA VAL A 498 -29.55 27.76 39.60
C VAL A 498 -30.71 28.43 40.32
N TYR A 499 -31.81 27.72 40.58
CA TYR A 499 -32.93 28.25 41.37
C TYR A 499 -32.48 28.76 42.74
N LEU A 500 -31.68 27.98 43.47
CA LEU A 500 -31.19 28.36 44.80
C LEU A 500 -30.23 29.56 44.74
N THR A 501 -29.34 29.60 43.74
CA THR A 501 -28.43 30.73 43.50
C THR A 501 -29.23 32.02 43.28
N ASP A 502 -30.25 31.96 42.41
CA ASP A 502 -31.14 33.07 42.07
C ASP A 502 -31.95 33.58 43.28
N GLU A 503 -32.51 32.68 44.09
CA GLU A 503 -33.27 33.04 45.30
C GLU A 503 -32.39 33.74 46.35
N PHE A 504 -31.16 33.23 46.55
CA PHE A 504 -30.20 33.82 47.49
C PHE A 504 -29.66 35.17 47.00
N ALA A 505 -29.40 35.32 45.70
CA ALA A 505 -29.02 36.60 45.07
C ALA A 505 -30.13 37.66 45.17
N LYS A 506 -31.40 37.24 45.07
CA LYS A 506 -32.59 38.09 45.29
C LYS A 506 -32.88 38.40 46.77
N GLY A 507 -31.94 38.08 47.67
CA GLY A 507 -32.06 38.33 49.12
C GLY A 507 -33.01 37.40 49.88
N ARG A 508 -33.68 36.45 49.20
CA ARG A 508 -34.60 35.48 49.81
C ARG A 508 -33.84 34.26 50.33
N LYS A 509 -32.83 34.51 51.16
CA LYS A 509 -31.96 33.48 51.74
C LYS A 509 -32.75 32.61 52.72
N VAL A 510 -32.68 31.29 52.53
CA VAL A 510 -33.29 30.31 53.44
C VAL A 510 -32.29 29.98 54.54
N ALA A 511 -32.64 30.29 55.79
CA ALA A 511 -31.81 29.98 56.94
C ALA A 511 -31.56 28.46 57.08
N ASP A 512 -30.38 28.11 57.58
CA ASP A 512 -29.97 26.75 57.95
C ASP A 512 -30.09 25.70 56.83
N LEU A 513 -30.20 26.11 55.56
CA LEU A 513 -30.38 25.22 54.40
C LEU A 513 -29.24 24.19 54.27
N TYR A 514 -28.01 24.55 54.63
CA TYR A 514 -26.86 23.64 54.66
C TYR A 514 -27.00 22.53 55.71
N GLU A 515 -27.73 22.76 56.81
CA GLU A 515 -28.08 21.72 57.80
C GLU A 515 -29.34 20.95 57.37
N LEU A 516 -30.37 21.64 56.88
CA LEU A 516 -31.65 21.04 56.51
C LEU A 516 -31.52 19.90 55.48
N VAL A 517 -30.60 20.03 54.51
CA VAL A 517 -30.34 18.94 53.54
C VAL A 517 -29.62 17.74 54.15
N GLN A 518 -28.98 17.89 55.32
CA GLN A 518 -28.33 16.80 56.04
C GLN A 518 -29.30 15.86 56.76
N TYR A 519 -30.54 16.31 56.98
CA TYR A 519 -31.62 15.46 57.53
C TYR A 519 -32.11 14.39 56.54
N ALA A 520 -31.64 14.40 55.28
CA ALA A 520 -31.85 13.30 54.35
C ALA A 520 -31.19 12.01 54.87
N GLY A 521 -32.00 11.03 55.31
CA GLY A 521 -31.52 9.82 55.98
C GLY A 521 -30.63 8.89 55.13
N ASN A 522 -30.63 9.04 53.81
CA ASN A 522 -29.76 8.27 52.90
C ASN A 522 -28.55 9.12 52.48
N ILE A 523 -27.34 8.57 52.66
CA ILE A 523 -26.08 9.30 52.44
C ILE A 523 -25.87 9.82 51.00
N ILE A 524 -26.33 9.10 49.98
CA ILE A 524 -26.18 9.55 48.58
C ILE A 524 -27.05 10.79 48.31
N PRO A 525 -28.39 10.77 48.48
CA PRO A 525 -29.21 11.98 48.43
C PRO A 525 -28.68 13.13 49.29
N ARG A 526 -28.26 12.84 50.52
CA ARG A 526 -27.69 13.83 51.43
C ARG A 526 -26.49 14.56 50.83
N LEU A 527 -25.48 13.83 50.36
CA LEU A 527 -24.23 14.45 49.92
C LEU A 527 -24.37 15.18 48.57
N TYR A 528 -25.20 14.69 47.64
CA TYR A 528 -25.48 15.45 46.41
C TYR A 528 -26.22 16.77 46.70
N LEU A 529 -27.21 16.76 47.60
CA LEU A 529 -27.89 17.98 48.03
C LEU A 529 -26.94 18.90 48.83
N LEU A 530 -26.09 18.35 49.70
CA LEU A 530 -25.10 19.10 50.48
C LEU A 530 -24.06 19.79 49.58
N ILE A 531 -23.56 19.13 48.54
CA ILE A 531 -22.68 19.74 47.54
C ILE A 531 -23.41 20.86 46.80
N THR A 532 -24.64 20.60 46.34
CA THR A 532 -25.43 21.58 45.57
C THR A 532 -25.71 22.84 46.39
N VAL A 533 -26.12 22.69 47.66
CA VAL A 533 -26.31 23.82 48.59
C VAL A 533 -24.97 24.45 48.99
N GLY A 534 -23.93 23.65 49.20
CA GLY A 534 -22.59 24.12 49.56
C GLY A 534 -22.00 25.07 48.53
N VAL A 535 -22.13 24.76 47.24
CA VAL A 535 -21.70 25.68 46.15
C VAL A 535 -22.50 26.98 46.15
N VAL A 536 -23.82 26.93 46.40
CA VAL A 536 -24.64 28.14 46.56
C VAL A 536 -24.18 28.95 47.79
N TYR A 537 -23.82 28.30 48.89
CA TYR A 537 -23.29 28.96 50.08
C TYR A 537 -21.93 29.61 49.83
N VAL A 538 -20.99 28.93 49.16
CA VAL A 538 -19.68 29.51 48.79
C VAL A 538 -19.87 30.79 47.95
N ARG A 539 -20.80 30.80 46.99
CA ARG A 539 -21.14 32.02 46.21
C ARG A 539 -21.85 33.10 47.03
N SER A 540 -22.66 32.71 48.02
CA SER A 540 -23.53 33.64 48.78
C SER A 540 -22.92 34.17 50.07
N PHE A 541 -21.83 33.54 50.54
CA PHE A 541 -21.12 33.79 51.78
C PHE A 541 -19.61 33.49 51.59
N PRO A 542 -18.86 34.37 50.88
CA PRO A 542 -17.43 34.21 50.58
C PRO A 542 -16.54 33.91 51.80
N GLN A 543 -16.91 34.42 52.97
CA GLN A 543 -16.21 34.20 54.23
C GLN A 543 -16.21 32.73 54.69
N SER A 544 -17.14 31.92 54.20
CA SER A 544 -17.25 30.48 54.52
C SER A 544 -16.62 29.55 53.48
N ARG A 545 -16.04 30.12 52.41
CA ARG A 545 -15.53 29.38 51.25
C ARG A 545 -14.57 28.25 51.62
N LYS A 546 -13.50 28.58 52.36
CA LYS A 546 -12.45 27.62 52.77
C LYS A 546 -13.05 26.45 53.56
N ASP A 547 -13.86 26.76 54.56
CA ASP A 547 -14.40 25.77 55.49
C ASP A 547 -15.43 24.86 54.81
N ILE A 548 -16.31 25.39 53.95
CA ILE A 548 -17.27 24.58 53.20
C ILE A 548 -16.57 23.68 52.18
N LEU A 549 -15.59 24.18 51.42
CA LEU A 549 -14.84 23.35 50.48
C LEU A 549 -14.15 22.18 51.22
N LYS A 550 -13.53 22.47 52.37
CA LYS A 550 -12.89 21.45 53.22
C LYS A 550 -13.88 20.45 53.80
N ASP A 551 -15.03 20.92 54.32
CA ASP A 551 -16.09 20.06 54.85
C ASP A 551 -16.66 19.14 53.75
N LEU A 552 -16.98 19.66 52.56
CA LEU A 552 -17.53 18.86 51.46
C LEU A 552 -16.61 17.70 51.03
N VAL A 553 -15.30 17.94 50.89
CA VAL A 553 -14.34 16.88 50.46
C VAL A 553 -14.08 15.85 51.56
N GLU A 554 -14.12 16.26 52.82
CA GLU A 554 -14.04 15.40 54.01
C GLU A 554 -15.31 14.56 54.18
N MET A 555 -16.49 15.16 54.11
CA MET A 555 -17.78 14.46 54.22
C MET A 555 -18.01 13.46 53.08
N CYS A 556 -17.42 13.69 51.89
CA CYS A 556 -17.37 12.71 50.81
C CYS A 556 -16.58 11.42 51.17
N ARG A 557 -15.74 11.41 52.22
CA ARG A 557 -15.12 10.17 52.74
C ARG A 557 -16.15 9.18 53.28
N GLY A 558 -17.38 9.62 53.58
CA GLY A 558 -18.48 8.74 53.98
C GLY A 558 -18.93 7.73 52.91
N VAL A 559 -18.57 7.93 51.63
CA VAL A 559 -18.96 7.02 50.53
C VAL A 559 -17.75 6.23 50.03
N GLN A 560 -17.51 5.08 50.64
CA GLN A 560 -16.41 4.17 50.32
C GLN A 560 -16.71 3.17 49.18
N HIS A 561 -17.94 3.17 48.64
CA HIS A 561 -18.30 2.32 47.50
C HIS A 561 -17.68 2.86 46.21
N PRO A 562 -16.84 2.11 45.47
CA PRO A 562 -16.07 2.63 44.35
C PRO A 562 -16.85 3.42 43.30
N LEU A 563 -17.85 2.80 42.65
CA LEU A 563 -18.62 3.43 41.57
C LEU A 563 -19.31 4.73 42.03
N ARG A 564 -20.18 4.63 43.05
CA ARG A 564 -20.93 5.78 43.60
C ARG A 564 -20.02 6.89 44.15
N GLY A 565 -18.90 6.51 44.78
CA GLY A 565 -17.93 7.45 45.33
C GLY A 565 -17.17 8.21 44.25
N LEU A 566 -16.78 7.54 43.15
CA LEU A 566 -16.17 8.19 41.99
C LEU A 566 -17.13 9.21 41.35
N PHE A 567 -18.40 8.85 41.15
CA PHE A 567 -19.39 9.76 40.59
C PHE A 567 -19.72 10.94 41.51
N LEU A 568 -19.88 10.69 42.83
CA LEU A 568 -20.08 11.77 43.81
C LEU A 568 -18.88 12.73 43.87
N ARG A 569 -17.65 12.22 43.83
CA ARG A 569 -16.43 13.04 43.83
C ARG A 569 -16.19 13.75 42.50
N ASN A 570 -16.68 13.21 41.39
CA ASN A 570 -16.70 13.92 40.11
C ASN A 570 -17.75 15.05 40.13
N TYR A 571 -18.95 14.81 40.66
CA TYR A 571 -19.98 15.84 40.84
C TYR A 571 -19.47 17.00 41.71
N LEU A 572 -18.83 16.69 42.84
CA LEU A 572 -18.14 17.67 43.68
C LEU A 572 -17.19 18.54 42.85
N LEU A 573 -16.28 17.91 42.09
CA LEU A 573 -15.27 18.61 41.29
C LEU A 573 -15.87 19.47 40.16
N GLN A 574 -17.00 19.04 39.56
CA GLN A 574 -17.69 19.86 38.55
C GLN A 574 -18.39 21.06 39.19
N CYS A 575 -19.10 20.86 40.31
CA CYS A 575 -19.80 21.93 41.01
C CYS A 575 -18.82 22.98 41.57
N THR A 576 -17.66 22.56 42.09
CA THR A 576 -16.65 23.50 42.62
C THR A 576 -15.81 24.18 41.55
N ARG A 577 -15.93 23.81 40.27
CA ARG A 577 -15.00 24.23 39.20
C ARG A 577 -14.90 25.76 38.99
N ASN A 578 -15.94 26.54 39.34
CA ASN A 578 -15.96 28.01 39.24
C ASN A 578 -15.76 28.74 40.59
N ILE A 579 -15.49 28.02 41.69
CA ILE A 579 -15.48 28.60 43.05
C ILE A 579 -14.26 28.17 43.90
N LEU A 580 -13.29 27.50 43.28
CA LEU A 580 -11.99 27.23 43.92
C LEU A 580 -11.19 28.55 43.97
N PRO A 581 -10.64 28.95 45.14
CA PRO A 581 -9.70 30.07 45.23
C PRO A 581 -8.56 30.00 44.20
N ASP A 582 -8.24 31.12 43.57
CA ASP A 582 -7.13 31.23 42.61
C ASP A 582 -6.48 32.63 42.67
N ASP A 583 -5.26 32.76 42.15
CA ASP A 583 -4.47 34.01 42.24
C ASP A 583 -5.01 35.13 41.31
N GLY A 584 -6.01 34.84 40.47
CA GLY A 584 -6.63 35.76 39.51
C GLY A 584 -7.89 36.49 40.00
N GLU A 585 -8.28 36.36 41.27
CA GLU A 585 -9.45 37.01 41.85
C GLU A 585 -9.23 38.53 42.05
N GLN A 586 -10.26 39.36 41.84
CA GLN A 586 -10.13 40.82 41.87
C GLN A 586 -9.90 41.34 43.29
N ALA A 587 -8.95 42.28 43.43
CA ALA A 587 -8.49 42.74 44.74
C ALA A 587 -9.55 43.46 45.60
N GLU A 588 -10.64 43.96 45.02
CA GLU A 588 -11.72 44.67 45.75
C GLU A 588 -12.55 43.73 46.65
N ASP A 589 -12.60 42.42 46.36
CA ASP A 589 -13.33 41.42 47.18
C ASP A 589 -12.46 40.77 48.29
N SER A 590 -11.17 41.10 48.36
CA SER A 590 -10.16 40.31 49.09
C SER A 590 -10.23 40.34 50.63
N GLU A 591 -10.94 41.30 51.25
CA GLU A 591 -11.08 41.35 52.72
C GLU A 591 -12.16 40.40 53.26
N GLU A 592 -13.10 39.93 52.42
CA GLU A 592 -14.20 39.01 52.84
C GLU A 592 -14.04 37.56 52.31
N LEU A 593 -13.18 37.31 51.32
CA LEU A 593 -12.93 35.98 50.76
C LEU A 593 -12.02 35.14 51.65
N THR A 594 -12.44 33.91 52.01
CA THR A 594 -11.55 32.95 52.71
C THR A 594 -10.99 31.87 51.79
N GLY A 595 -9.72 31.55 51.99
CA GLY A 595 -8.99 30.48 51.32
C GLY A 595 -8.16 30.96 50.13
N ASP A 596 -7.03 30.30 49.91
CA ASP A 596 -6.03 30.63 48.88
C ASP A 596 -5.82 29.49 47.87
N ILE A 597 -4.96 29.74 46.88
CA ILE A 597 -4.54 28.73 45.89
C ILE A 597 -3.97 27.43 46.49
N ASN A 598 -3.39 27.47 47.69
CA ASN A 598 -2.89 26.27 48.36
C ASN A 598 -4.06 25.42 48.89
N ASP A 599 -5.09 26.04 49.46
CA ASP A 599 -6.34 25.34 49.81
C ASP A 599 -7.00 24.68 48.58
N SER A 600 -6.95 25.33 47.41
CA SER A 600 -7.42 24.75 46.15
C SER A 600 -6.59 23.55 45.69
N MET A 601 -5.26 23.64 45.76
CA MET A 601 -4.38 22.51 45.44
C MET A 601 -4.62 21.34 46.39
N ASP A 602 -4.66 21.58 47.71
CA ASP A 602 -4.92 20.57 48.74
C ASP A 602 -6.29 19.92 48.57
N PHE A 603 -7.35 20.70 48.28
CA PHE A 603 -8.68 20.18 48.00
C PHE A 603 -8.70 19.22 46.80
N VAL A 604 -8.10 19.62 45.67
CA VAL A 604 -8.11 18.78 44.45
C VAL A 604 -7.16 17.58 44.59
N LEU A 605 -6.00 17.73 45.24
CA LEU A 605 -5.08 16.62 45.51
C LEU A 605 -5.68 15.60 46.48
N LEU A 606 -6.38 16.03 47.52
CA LEU A 606 -7.11 15.14 48.42
C LEU A 606 -8.25 14.40 47.69
N ASN A 607 -9.01 15.11 46.84
CA ASN A 607 -10.06 14.47 46.04
C ASN A 607 -9.47 13.47 45.03
N PHE A 608 -8.37 13.81 44.37
CA PHE A 608 -7.61 12.94 43.48
C PHE A 608 -7.12 11.67 44.18
N ALA A 609 -6.48 11.80 45.35
CA ALA A 609 -6.00 10.67 46.15
C ALA A 609 -7.13 9.71 46.52
N GLU A 610 -8.27 10.24 46.98
CA GLU A 610 -9.44 9.40 47.31
C GLU A 610 -10.10 8.79 46.06
N MET A 611 -10.18 9.51 44.94
CA MET A 611 -10.67 8.94 43.67
C MET A 611 -9.76 7.84 43.14
N ASN A 612 -8.43 8.01 43.19
CA ASN A 612 -7.49 6.97 42.80
C ASN A 612 -7.64 5.72 43.69
N LYS A 613 -7.73 5.89 45.02
CA LYS A 613 -7.99 4.78 45.96
C LYS A 613 -9.30 4.05 45.65
N LEU A 614 -10.39 4.78 45.35
CA LEU A 614 -11.67 4.18 44.95
C LEU A 614 -11.55 3.41 43.63
N TRP A 615 -10.85 3.97 42.64
CA TRP A 615 -10.67 3.35 41.33
C TRP A 615 -9.79 2.09 41.38
N VAL A 616 -8.71 2.08 42.18
CA VAL A 616 -7.92 0.87 42.44
C VAL A 616 -8.68 -0.15 43.28
N ARG A 617 -9.56 0.30 44.20
CA ARG A 617 -10.47 -0.59 44.93
C ARG A 617 -11.46 -1.32 44.00
N MET A 618 -11.82 -0.75 42.84
CA MET A 618 -12.62 -1.48 41.83
C MET A 618 -11.94 -2.75 41.33
N GLN A 619 -10.61 -2.83 41.30
CA GLN A 619 -9.91 -4.03 40.87
C GLN A 619 -10.26 -5.25 41.76
N HIS A 620 -10.51 -4.99 43.03
CA HIS A 620 -10.66 -5.97 44.11
C HIS A 620 -12.12 -6.22 44.51
N GLN A 621 -13.10 -5.53 43.91
CA GLN A 621 -14.52 -5.74 44.20
C GLN A 621 -15.12 -6.91 43.38
N GLY A 622 -16.11 -7.62 43.91
CA GLY A 622 -16.80 -8.70 43.19
C GLY A 622 -15.98 -9.99 43.08
N HIS A 623 -16.37 -10.90 42.18
CA HIS A 623 -15.75 -12.22 42.06
C HIS A 623 -14.44 -12.17 41.25
N SER A 624 -13.45 -12.96 41.64
CA SER A 624 -12.18 -13.13 40.91
C SER A 624 -12.31 -13.42 39.41
N ARG A 625 -13.38 -14.13 38.98
CA ARG A 625 -13.60 -14.50 37.57
C ARG A 625 -13.89 -13.30 36.68
N ASP A 626 -14.46 -12.24 37.23
CA ASP A 626 -14.89 -11.06 36.45
C ASP A 626 -13.77 -10.00 36.34
N ARG A 627 -12.51 -10.40 36.54
CA ARG A 627 -11.35 -9.48 36.59
C ARG A 627 -11.17 -8.68 35.29
N GLU A 628 -11.17 -9.35 34.14
CA GLU A 628 -11.02 -8.70 32.82
C GLU A 628 -12.17 -7.70 32.55
N LYS A 629 -13.40 -8.08 32.92
CA LYS A 629 -14.56 -7.19 32.85
C LYS A 629 -14.34 -5.94 33.70
N ARG A 630 -13.82 -6.08 34.92
CA ARG A 630 -13.50 -4.94 35.78
C ARG A 630 -12.35 -4.10 35.26
N GLU A 631 -11.32 -4.68 34.65
CA GLU A 631 -10.23 -3.92 34.03
C GLU A 631 -10.76 -3.07 32.86
N LYS A 632 -11.67 -3.61 32.03
CA LYS A 632 -12.38 -2.84 31.00
C LYS A 632 -13.26 -1.73 31.59
N GLU A 633 -14.09 -2.04 32.58
CA GLU A 633 -14.93 -1.06 33.30
C GLU A 633 -14.10 0.05 33.97
N ARG A 634 -12.94 -0.29 34.54
CA ARG A 634 -11.99 0.68 35.09
C ARG A 634 -11.39 1.57 33.99
N GLN A 635 -11.08 1.01 32.82
CA GLN A 635 -10.57 1.76 31.67
C GLN A 635 -11.60 2.76 31.11
N GLU A 636 -12.89 2.46 31.20
CA GLU A 636 -13.97 3.40 30.85
C GLU A 636 -14.06 4.55 31.88
N LEU A 637 -13.94 4.26 33.18
CA LEU A 637 -14.08 5.25 34.25
C LEU A 637 -12.83 6.10 34.54
N ARG A 638 -11.65 5.74 34.00
CA ARG A 638 -10.36 6.41 34.29
C ARG A 638 -10.41 7.95 34.13
N ILE A 639 -11.20 8.42 33.16
CA ILE A 639 -11.39 9.84 32.85
C ILE A 639 -11.89 10.63 34.07
N LEU A 640 -12.75 10.02 34.91
CA LEU A 640 -13.27 10.66 36.14
C LEU A 640 -12.14 11.02 37.12
N VAL A 641 -11.11 10.18 37.21
CA VAL A 641 -9.93 10.42 38.05
C VAL A 641 -9.04 11.48 37.41
N GLY A 642 -8.78 11.37 36.10
CA GLY A 642 -7.98 12.33 35.33
C GLY A 642 -8.55 13.75 35.29
N THR A 643 -9.88 13.94 35.45
CA THR A 643 -10.49 15.27 35.57
C THR A 643 -9.88 16.09 36.72
N ASN A 644 -9.38 15.48 37.80
CA ASN A 644 -8.70 16.20 38.88
C ASN A 644 -7.39 16.83 38.41
N LEU A 645 -6.59 16.12 37.61
CA LEU A 645 -5.35 16.65 37.04
C LEU A 645 -5.64 17.78 36.06
N VAL A 646 -6.71 17.65 35.26
CA VAL A 646 -7.20 18.71 34.36
C VAL A 646 -7.68 19.93 35.16
N ARG A 647 -8.24 19.75 36.36
CA ARG A 647 -8.59 20.89 37.22
C ARG A 647 -7.34 21.58 37.76
N LEU A 648 -6.31 20.82 38.16
CA LEU A 648 -5.04 21.37 38.64
C LEU A 648 -4.29 22.18 37.57
N SER A 649 -4.33 21.78 36.30
CA SER A 649 -3.72 22.57 35.21
C SER A 649 -4.56 23.76 34.73
N GLN A 650 -5.81 23.89 35.19
CA GLN A 650 -6.69 25.05 34.94
C GLN A 650 -6.59 26.13 36.01
N LEU A 651 -5.79 25.94 37.07
CA LEU A 651 -5.57 26.93 38.11
C LEU A 651 -4.44 27.87 37.68
N GLU A 652 -4.73 29.16 37.50
CA GLU A 652 -3.77 30.14 36.97
C GLU A 652 -2.63 30.41 37.94
N GLY A 653 -2.90 30.34 39.25
CA GLY A 653 -1.90 30.46 40.31
C GLY A 653 -0.91 29.29 40.39
N VAL A 654 -1.11 28.18 39.68
CA VAL A 654 -0.16 27.04 39.66
C VAL A 654 1.00 27.34 38.72
N ASN A 655 1.98 28.08 39.24
CA ASN A 655 3.26 28.30 38.56
C ASN A 655 4.20 27.08 38.66
N VAL A 656 5.32 27.12 37.94
CA VAL A 656 6.28 26.01 37.84
C VAL A 656 6.87 25.58 39.18
N GLU A 657 7.07 26.50 40.14
CA GLU A 657 7.59 26.15 41.46
C GLU A 657 6.52 25.52 42.36
N LYS A 658 5.27 26.03 42.37
CA LYS A 658 4.15 25.35 43.05
C LYS A 658 3.90 23.96 42.45
N TYR A 659 4.00 23.82 41.13
CA TYR A 659 3.90 22.52 40.46
C TYR A 659 4.99 21.55 40.92
N LYS A 660 6.25 21.98 40.89
CA LYS A 660 7.44 21.18 41.26
C LYS A 660 7.50 20.81 42.74
N GLN A 661 7.01 21.66 43.64
CA GLN A 661 7.11 21.48 45.09
C GLN A 661 5.87 20.81 45.72
N ILE A 662 4.68 21.03 45.16
CA ILE A 662 3.40 20.58 45.75
C ILE A 662 2.67 19.62 44.80
N VAL A 663 2.29 20.09 43.61
CA VAL A 663 1.36 19.35 42.73
C VAL A 663 1.97 18.05 42.20
N LEU A 664 3.13 18.12 41.56
CA LEU A 664 3.77 16.93 40.97
C LEU A 664 4.18 15.92 42.05
N PRO A 665 4.82 16.30 43.18
CA PRO A 665 5.09 15.34 44.26
C PRO A 665 3.82 14.70 44.81
N GLY A 666 2.76 15.47 45.07
CA GLY A 666 1.48 14.95 45.56
C GLY A 666 0.80 13.98 44.60
N VAL A 667 0.91 14.21 43.28
CA VAL A 667 0.41 13.28 42.26
C VAL A 667 1.29 12.02 42.15
N LEU A 668 2.61 12.19 42.04
CA LEU A 668 3.56 11.07 41.90
C LEU A 668 3.55 10.15 43.12
N GLU A 669 3.37 10.69 44.34
CA GLU A 669 3.20 9.88 45.54
C GLU A 669 2.02 8.91 45.40
N GLN A 670 0.86 9.38 44.91
CA GLN A 670 -0.29 8.50 44.70
C GLN A 670 -0.06 7.50 43.56
N VAL A 671 0.66 7.89 42.50
CA VAL A 671 1.00 7.00 41.39
C VAL A 671 1.90 5.85 41.86
N VAL A 672 3.03 6.16 42.50
CA VAL A 672 3.98 5.12 42.98
C VAL A 672 3.34 4.24 44.05
N ASN A 673 2.63 4.82 45.02
CA ASN A 673 2.05 4.06 46.13
C ASN A 673 0.82 3.23 45.77
N CYS A 674 0.10 3.50 44.67
CA CYS A 674 -1.11 2.75 44.34
C CYS A 674 -0.86 1.30 43.88
N ARG A 675 0.35 0.99 43.38
CA ARG A 675 0.82 -0.35 42.98
C ARG A 675 -0.11 -1.12 42.02
N ASP A 676 -0.90 -0.41 41.23
CA ASP A 676 -1.81 -0.96 40.23
C ASP A 676 -1.35 -0.50 38.83
N SER A 677 -1.06 -1.45 37.94
CA SER A 677 -0.42 -1.13 36.66
C SER A 677 -1.32 -0.31 35.73
N LEU A 678 -2.63 -0.60 35.70
CA LEU A 678 -3.60 0.15 34.90
C LEU A 678 -3.68 1.62 35.35
N ALA A 679 -3.65 1.84 36.67
CA ALA A 679 -3.66 3.18 37.23
C ALA A 679 -2.36 3.94 36.98
N GLN A 680 -1.22 3.28 37.17
CA GLN A 680 0.09 3.90 36.96
C GLN A 680 0.31 4.30 35.50
N GLU A 681 -0.03 3.44 34.54
CA GLU A 681 0.09 3.72 33.11
C GLU A 681 -0.74 4.96 32.71
N TYR A 682 -2.04 4.93 33.01
CA TYR A 682 -2.95 6.02 32.66
C TYR A 682 -2.59 7.35 33.34
N LEU A 683 -2.23 7.33 34.63
CA LEU A 683 -1.95 8.57 35.37
C LEU A 683 -0.65 9.23 34.91
N MET A 684 0.38 8.46 34.56
CA MET A 684 1.63 9.01 34.03
C MET A 684 1.44 9.61 32.63
N GLU A 685 0.70 8.95 31.74
CA GLU A 685 0.30 9.54 30.45
C GLU A 685 -0.56 10.80 30.64
N CYS A 686 -1.47 10.81 31.61
CA CYS A 686 -2.34 11.95 31.90
C CYS A 686 -1.53 13.16 32.41
N ILE A 687 -0.50 12.97 33.23
CA ILE A 687 0.43 14.05 33.64
C ILE A 687 1.07 14.68 32.39
N ILE A 688 1.64 13.86 31.49
CA ILE A 688 2.28 14.33 30.26
C ILE A 688 1.30 15.15 29.40
N GLN A 689 0.08 14.62 29.21
CA GLN A 689 -0.92 15.23 28.36
C GLN A 689 -1.44 16.57 28.90
N VAL A 690 -1.66 16.67 30.23
CA VAL A 690 -2.48 17.71 30.86
C VAL A 690 -1.69 18.94 31.32
N PHE A 691 -0.43 18.77 31.73
CA PHE A 691 0.42 19.89 32.18
C PHE A 691 1.28 20.46 31.04
N PRO A 692 1.61 21.76 31.05
CA PRO A 692 2.37 22.42 29.97
C PRO A 692 3.82 21.92 29.86
N ASP A 693 4.43 22.10 28.68
CA ASP A 693 5.78 21.60 28.37
C ASP A 693 6.87 22.23 29.24
N GLU A 694 6.71 23.51 29.60
CA GLU A 694 7.58 24.26 30.49
C GLU A 694 7.70 23.59 31.87
N PHE A 695 6.65 22.95 32.35
CA PHE A 695 6.68 22.22 33.62
C PHE A 695 7.46 20.92 33.47
N HIS A 696 7.19 20.15 32.41
CA HIS A 696 7.90 18.89 32.15
C HIS A 696 9.41 19.11 32.03
N LEU A 697 9.85 20.15 31.29
CA LEU A 697 11.26 20.52 31.15
C LEU A 697 11.96 20.71 32.50
N GLN A 698 11.30 21.35 33.47
CA GLN A 698 11.84 21.59 34.81
C GLN A 698 11.71 20.37 35.75
N THR A 699 10.93 19.35 35.39
CA THR A 699 10.66 18.17 36.23
C THR A 699 11.00 16.82 35.59
N LEU A 700 11.77 16.79 34.49
CA LEU A 700 12.18 15.55 33.81
C LEU A 700 12.81 14.52 34.75
N ASN A 701 13.77 14.95 35.57
CA ASN A 701 14.50 14.06 36.48
C ASN A 701 13.59 13.42 37.54
N PRO A 702 12.75 14.17 38.30
CA PRO A 702 11.72 13.58 39.16
C PRO A 702 10.79 12.60 38.41
N PHE A 703 10.24 13.00 37.26
CA PHE A 703 9.27 12.18 36.52
C PHE A 703 9.87 10.86 36.01
N LEU A 704 11.07 10.90 35.44
CA LEU A 704 11.76 9.71 34.92
C LEU A 704 12.27 8.78 36.04
N ARG A 705 12.63 9.32 37.21
CA ARG A 705 12.89 8.49 38.40
C ARG A 705 11.64 7.74 38.85
N SER A 706 10.48 8.41 38.91
CA SER A 706 9.22 7.72 39.21
C SER A 706 8.84 6.68 38.14
N CYS A 707 9.21 6.86 36.87
CA CYS A 707 9.07 5.83 35.83
C CYS A 707 9.84 4.53 36.16
N ALA A 708 11.02 4.65 36.80
CA ALA A 708 11.81 3.50 37.24
C ALA A 708 11.16 2.76 38.43
N GLU A 709 10.32 3.43 39.22
CA GLU A 709 9.62 2.90 40.41
C GLU A 709 8.23 2.28 40.11
N LEU A 710 7.69 2.45 38.90
CA LEU A 710 6.38 1.90 38.52
C LEU A 710 6.38 0.35 38.54
N HIS A 711 5.22 -0.25 38.77
CA HIS A 711 5.01 -1.70 38.76
C HIS A 711 5.54 -2.34 37.47
N GLN A 712 6.08 -3.56 37.55
CA GLN A 712 6.79 -4.20 36.41
C GLN A 712 5.91 -4.30 35.16
N ASN A 713 4.63 -4.68 35.31
CA ASN A 713 3.63 -4.79 34.22
C ASN A 713 3.17 -3.45 33.57
N VAL A 714 3.73 -2.30 33.94
CA VAL A 714 3.38 -1.01 33.30
C VAL A 714 4.18 -0.86 32.01
N ASN A 715 3.52 -0.43 30.92
CA ASN A 715 4.19 -0.16 29.64
C ASN A 715 4.95 1.18 29.69
N VAL A 716 6.10 1.20 30.35
CA VAL A 716 6.92 2.40 30.54
C VAL A 716 7.48 2.94 29.22
N LYS A 717 7.63 2.09 28.19
CA LYS A 717 7.98 2.53 26.84
C LYS A 717 7.02 3.60 26.34
N ASN A 718 5.71 3.34 26.39
CA ASN A 718 4.71 4.27 25.87
C ASN A 718 4.76 5.63 26.60
N ILE A 719 4.94 5.62 27.93
CA ILE A 719 5.06 6.83 28.76
C ILE A 719 6.27 7.67 28.32
N ILE A 720 7.44 7.05 28.15
CA ILE A 720 8.68 7.76 27.78
C ILE A 720 8.59 8.28 26.34
N ILE A 721 8.10 7.47 25.39
CA ILE A 721 7.92 7.90 23.99
C ILE A 721 6.94 9.08 23.91
N ALA A 722 5.81 9.03 24.62
CA ALA A 722 4.83 10.12 24.64
C ALA A 722 5.43 11.45 25.17
N LEU A 723 6.30 11.38 26.19
CA LEU A 723 7.01 12.55 26.71
C LEU A 723 8.05 13.08 25.69
N ILE A 724 8.84 12.19 25.09
CA ILE A 724 9.85 12.55 24.09
C ILE A 724 9.20 13.20 22.86
N ASP A 725 8.16 12.59 22.30
CA ASP A 725 7.48 13.10 21.11
C ASP A 725 6.83 14.47 21.37
N ARG A 726 6.26 14.69 22.57
CA ARG A 726 5.70 15.99 22.96
C ARG A 726 6.77 17.09 23.04
N LEU A 727 7.90 16.81 23.67
CA LEU A 727 9.02 17.76 23.76
C LEU A 727 9.69 18.00 22.40
N ALA A 728 9.74 17.00 21.53
CA ALA A 728 10.24 17.15 20.17
C ALA A 728 9.30 17.99 19.28
N LEU A 729 7.99 17.94 19.51
CA LEU A 729 7.02 18.88 18.90
C LEU A 729 7.15 20.29 19.48
N PHE A 730 7.38 20.43 20.78
CA PHE A 730 7.64 21.72 21.43
C PHE A 730 8.91 22.40 20.87
N ALA A 731 9.96 21.62 20.58
CA ALA A 731 11.18 22.10 19.93
C ALA A 731 10.95 22.79 18.57
N HIS A 732 9.95 22.33 17.82
CA HIS A 732 9.61 22.82 16.47
C HIS A 732 8.64 24.00 16.46
N ARG A 733 8.21 24.50 17.62
CA ARG A 733 7.17 25.52 17.72
C ARG A 733 7.78 26.92 17.61
N GLU A 734 7.75 27.49 16.40
CA GLU A 734 8.34 28.81 16.08
C GLU A 734 7.86 29.95 17.00
N ASP A 735 6.58 29.98 17.37
CA ASP A 735 5.99 30.99 18.26
C ASP A 735 6.22 30.71 19.77
N GLY A 736 7.04 29.72 20.14
CA GLY A 736 7.30 29.30 21.51
C GLY A 736 8.64 29.79 22.07
N PRO A 737 8.87 29.66 23.40
CA PRO A 737 10.18 29.96 24.00
C PRO A 737 11.28 28.94 23.64
N GLY A 738 10.93 27.85 22.95
CA GLY A 738 11.84 26.78 22.56
C GLY A 738 12.39 25.99 23.76
N ILE A 739 13.36 25.11 23.51
CA ILE A 739 14.06 24.38 24.57
C ILE A 739 15.19 25.26 25.13
N PRO A 740 15.22 25.56 26.44
CA PRO A 740 16.33 26.32 27.03
C PRO A 740 17.66 25.56 26.93
N ALA A 741 18.71 26.24 26.47
CA ALA A 741 20.04 25.62 26.26
C ALA A 741 20.70 25.05 27.53
N GLU A 742 20.24 25.48 28.72
CA GLU A 742 20.66 24.93 30.01
C GLU A 742 20.18 23.48 30.21
N ILE A 743 19.05 23.10 29.59
CA ILE A 743 18.41 21.80 29.72
C ILE A 743 18.86 20.90 28.57
N LYS A 744 19.92 20.12 28.82
CA LYS A 744 20.44 19.13 27.86
C LYS A 744 19.54 17.90 27.79
N LEU A 745 18.47 17.98 27.00
CA LEU A 745 17.47 16.91 26.88
C LEU A 745 18.10 15.56 26.52
N PHE A 746 19.00 15.54 25.53
CA PHE A 746 19.64 14.32 25.05
C PHE A 746 20.39 13.59 26.18
N ASP A 747 21.27 14.29 26.91
CA ASP A 747 22.05 13.74 28.02
C ASP A 747 21.14 13.19 29.13
N ILE A 748 20.07 13.93 29.49
CA ILE A 748 19.10 13.54 30.52
C ILE A 748 18.34 12.28 30.08
N PHE A 749 17.74 12.28 28.88
CA PHE A 749 16.96 11.14 28.41
C PHE A 749 17.85 9.91 28.19
N SER A 750 19.04 10.05 27.59
CA SER A 750 19.98 8.93 27.42
C SER A 750 20.32 8.26 28.75
N GLN A 751 20.66 9.04 29.79
CA GLN A 751 21.02 8.49 31.10
C GLN A 751 19.80 7.88 31.83
N GLN A 752 18.66 8.58 31.84
CA GLN A 752 17.48 8.11 32.56
C GLN A 752 16.81 6.92 31.86
N VAL A 753 16.77 6.87 30.52
CA VAL A 753 16.26 5.71 29.77
C VAL A 753 17.10 4.46 30.06
N ALA A 754 18.43 4.56 30.05
CA ALA A 754 19.31 3.46 30.45
C ALA A 754 19.04 2.99 31.89
N THR A 755 18.79 3.93 32.81
CA THR A 755 18.45 3.63 34.22
C THR A 755 17.10 2.92 34.34
N VAL A 756 16.08 3.35 33.58
CA VAL A 756 14.75 2.71 33.54
C VAL A 756 14.83 1.31 32.94
N ILE A 757 15.58 1.11 31.85
CA ILE A 757 15.81 -0.22 31.28
C ILE A 757 16.48 -1.13 32.32
N GLN A 758 17.45 -0.62 33.09
CA GLN A 758 18.11 -1.38 34.14
C GLN A 758 17.22 -1.70 35.36
N SER A 759 16.15 -0.95 35.62
CA SER A 759 15.21 -1.24 36.73
C SER A 759 14.12 -2.26 36.37
N ARG A 760 13.98 -2.59 35.07
CA ARG A 760 13.02 -3.56 34.55
C ARG A 760 13.64 -4.96 34.54
N GLN A 761 12.91 -5.94 35.05
CA GLN A 761 13.41 -7.32 35.16
C GLN A 761 13.22 -8.13 33.86
N ASP A 762 12.19 -7.80 33.09
CA ASP A 762 11.77 -8.53 31.89
C ASP A 762 11.17 -7.54 30.87
N MET A 763 12.03 -6.69 30.30
CA MET A 763 11.66 -5.77 29.22
C MET A 763 12.00 -6.41 27.86
N PRO A 764 11.03 -6.53 26.93
CA PRO A 764 11.28 -7.07 25.59
C PRO A 764 12.37 -6.29 24.85
N SER A 765 13.19 -6.98 24.06
CA SER A 765 14.32 -6.35 23.36
C SER A 765 13.87 -5.31 22.32
N GLU A 766 12.73 -5.56 21.68
CA GLU A 766 12.05 -4.63 20.78
C GLU A 766 11.58 -3.34 21.47
N ASP A 767 11.25 -3.40 22.76
CA ASP A 767 10.88 -2.21 23.54
C ASP A 767 12.11 -1.37 23.88
N VAL A 768 13.25 -2.02 24.15
CA VAL A 768 14.54 -1.34 24.32
C VAL A 768 14.97 -0.63 23.03
N VAL A 769 14.86 -1.29 21.87
CA VAL A 769 15.16 -0.66 20.56
C VAL A 769 14.16 0.44 20.24
N SER A 770 12.86 0.26 20.54
CA SER A 770 11.85 1.30 20.36
C SER A 770 12.19 2.60 21.11
N LEU A 771 12.79 2.48 22.31
CA LEU A 771 13.30 3.62 23.07
C LEU A 771 14.53 4.26 22.39
N GLN A 772 15.47 3.48 21.86
CA GLN A 772 16.58 4.02 21.05
C GLN A 772 16.08 4.77 19.81
N VAL A 773 15.03 4.27 19.14
CA VAL A 773 14.40 5.00 18.02
C VAL A 773 13.87 6.36 18.48
N SER A 774 13.23 6.44 19.65
CA SER A 774 12.76 7.73 20.20
C SER A 774 13.91 8.67 20.57
N LEU A 775 15.07 8.14 21.01
CA LEU A 775 16.27 8.92 21.27
C LEU A 775 16.93 9.45 19.99
N ILE A 776 16.98 8.68 18.90
CA ILE A 776 17.40 9.19 17.59
C ILE A 776 16.44 10.28 17.10
N ASN A 777 15.13 10.03 17.15
CA ASN A 777 14.11 11.00 16.76
C ASN A 777 14.23 12.32 17.56
N LEU A 778 14.51 12.24 18.88
CA LEU A 778 14.80 13.39 19.73
C LEU A 778 16.09 14.12 19.32
N ALA A 779 17.18 13.40 19.07
CA ALA A 779 18.45 13.98 18.65
C ALA A 779 18.30 14.72 17.31
N MET A 780 17.72 14.06 16.30
CA MET A 780 17.49 14.62 14.96
C MET A 780 16.56 15.85 14.99
N LYS A 781 15.54 15.86 15.87
CA LYS A 781 14.56 16.95 15.96
C LYS A 781 15.03 18.13 16.79
N CYS A 782 15.64 17.89 17.94
CA CYS A 782 16.03 18.96 18.86
C CYS A 782 17.43 19.50 18.58
N TYR A 783 18.29 18.72 17.93
CA TYR A 783 19.69 19.07 17.66
C TYR A 783 20.15 18.62 16.25
N PRO A 784 19.53 19.09 15.14
CA PRO A 784 19.87 18.66 13.78
C PRO A 784 21.35 18.79 13.42
N ASP A 785 22.02 19.82 13.94
CA ASP A 785 23.44 20.09 13.70
C ASP A 785 24.41 19.11 14.40
N ARG A 786 23.90 18.28 15.33
CA ARG A 786 24.70 17.45 16.25
C ARG A 786 24.65 15.97 15.87
N VAL A 787 25.29 15.67 14.74
CA VAL A 787 25.48 14.32 14.20
C VAL A 787 26.11 13.37 15.24
N ASP A 788 26.93 13.89 16.15
CA ASP A 788 27.56 13.14 17.24
C ASP A 788 26.56 12.55 18.25
N TYR A 789 25.41 13.20 18.49
CA TYR A 789 24.36 12.63 19.33
C TYR A 789 23.69 11.43 18.66
N VAL A 790 23.53 11.46 17.34
CA VAL A 790 22.96 10.33 16.57
C VAL A 790 23.89 9.13 16.62
N ASP A 791 25.18 9.34 16.38
CA ASP A 791 26.19 8.28 16.48
C ASP A 791 26.29 7.70 17.91
N LYS A 792 26.09 8.53 18.95
CA LYS A 792 26.05 8.06 20.35
C LYS A 792 24.86 7.14 20.65
N VAL A 793 23.69 7.35 20.02
CA VAL A 793 22.56 6.40 20.15
C VAL A 793 22.81 5.11 19.38
N LEU A 794 23.46 5.19 18.21
CA LEU A 794 23.86 4.01 17.44
C LEU A 794 24.89 3.17 18.22
N GLU A 795 25.91 3.81 18.81
CA GLU A 795 26.88 3.20 19.73
C GLU A 795 26.18 2.51 20.91
N GLY A 796 25.26 3.21 21.59
CA GLY A 796 24.48 2.63 22.69
C GLY A 796 23.60 1.44 22.25
N THR A 797 23.11 1.45 21.01
CA THR A 797 22.34 0.32 20.44
C THR A 797 23.25 -0.89 20.20
N VAL A 798 24.47 -0.69 19.68
CA VAL A 798 25.50 -1.74 19.54
C VAL A 798 25.90 -2.31 20.91
N GLU A 799 26.12 -1.47 21.91
CA GLU A 799 26.40 -1.90 23.29
C GLU A 799 25.27 -2.77 23.88
N ILE A 800 24.01 -2.38 23.62
CA ILE A 800 22.82 -3.13 24.06
C ILE A 800 22.77 -4.51 23.39
N PHE A 801 22.95 -4.61 22.07
CA PHE A 801 22.91 -5.90 21.36
C PHE A 801 24.06 -6.83 21.78
N ASN A 802 25.27 -6.29 21.95
CA ASN A 802 26.40 -7.04 22.47
C ASN A 802 26.13 -7.57 23.90
N LYS A 803 25.50 -6.76 24.76
CA LYS A 803 25.12 -7.17 26.12
C LYS A 803 24.00 -8.22 26.15
N LEU A 804 23.09 -8.19 25.17
CA LEU A 804 22.02 -9.18 25.00
C LEU A 804 22.48 -10.46 24.28
N ASN A 805 23.72 -10.50 23.78
CA ASN A 805 24.29 -11.60 23.00
C ASN A 805 23.40 -11.97 21.78
N LEU A 806 22.89 -10.96 21.09
CA LEU A 806 22.16 -11.11 19.83
C LEU A 806 23.16 -11.14 18.67
N GLU A 807 23.18 -12.22 17.88
CA GLU A 807 24.09 -12.38 16.74
C GLU A 807 23.35 -12.32 15.39
N HIS A 808 22.23 -13.04 15.26
CA HIS A 808 21.42 -13.04 14.04
C HIS A 808 19.94 -12.76 14.34
N ILE A 809 19.44 -11.62 13.86
CA ILE A 809 18.06 -11.16 14.04
C ILE A 809 17.28 -11.40 12.74
N ALA A 810 16.38 -12.39 12.77
CA ALA A 810 15.54 -12.73 11.62
C ALA A 810 14.55 -11.60 11.26
N THR A 811 14.27 -11.42 9.96
CA THR A 811 13.37 -10.41 9.37
C THR A 811 11.95 -10.43 9.97
N SER A 812 11.47 -11.60 10.36
CA SER A 812 10.15 -11.77 11.01
C SER A 812 10.08 -11.21 12.44
N SER A 813 11.24 -11.02 13.10
CA SER A 813 11.34 -10.53 14.48
C SER A 813 10.89 -9.08 14.64
N ALA A 814 10.24 -8.77 15.76
CA ALA A 814 9.92 -7.39 16.14
C ALA A 814 11.19 -6.54 16.31
N VAL A 815 12.30 -7.14 16.75
CA VAL A 815 13.59 -6.44 16.91
C VAL A 815 14.16 -6.01 15.55
N SER A 816 14.07 -6.84 14.50
CA SER A 816 14.52 -6.43 13.15
C SER A 816 13.68 -5.27 12.60
N LYS A 817 12.37 -5.27 12.84
CA LYS A 817 11.46 -4.18 12.42
C LYS A 817 11.80 -2.85 13.10
N GLU A 818 12.06 -2.87 14.41
CA GLU A 818 12.46 -1.67 15.14
C GLU A 818 13.88 -1.21 14.79
N LEU A 819 14.83 -2.13 14.57
CA LEU A 819 16.18 -1.80 14.08
C LEU A 819 16.17 -1.20 12.67
N THR A 820 15.32 -1.75 11.79
CA THR A 820 15.08 -1.19 10.44
C THR A 820 14.51 0.23 10.56
N ARG A 821 13.54 0.46 11.46
CA ARG A 821 12.98 1.80 11.71
C ARG A 821 14.04 2.76 12.26
N LEU A 822 14.92 2.29 13.14
CA LEU A 822 16.03 3.03 13.72
C LEU A 822 17.01 3.52 12.65
N LEU A 823 17.46 2.63 11.76
CA LEU A 823 18.44 2.94 10.73
C LEU A 823 17.86 3.74 9.55
N LYS A 824 16.54 3.68 9.30
CA LYS A 824 15.90 4.51 8.27
C LYS A 824 15.82 5.98 8.64
N ILE A 825 15.66 6.34 9.91
CA ILE A 825 15.52 7.75 10.31
C ILE A 825 16.72 8.62 9.90
N PRO A 826 18.00 8.24 10.14
CA PRO A 826 19.15 8.99 9.60
C PRO A 826 19.14 9.11 8.07
N VAL A 827 18.80 8.02 7.36
CA VAL A 827 18.76 8.00 5.88
C VAL A 827 17.69 8.95 5.33
N ASP A 828 16.48 8.90 5.90
CA ASP A 828 15.31 9.69 5.47
C ASP A 828 15.38 11.17 5.89
N THR A 829 16.19 11.50 6.90
CA THR A 829 16.26 12.87 7.43
C THR A 829 17.48 13.63 6.91
N TYR A 830 18.64 12.98 6.78
CA TYR A 830 19.83 13.63 6.20
C TYR A 830 19.76 13.75 4.67
N ASN A 831 19.07 12.82 3.99
CA ASN A 831 18.91 12.80 2.52
C ASN A 831 20.24 12.83 1.73
N ASN A 832 21.34 12.47 2.39
CA ASN A 832 22.68 12.43 1.84
C ASN A 832 23.44 11.27 2.48
N ILE A 833 23.70 10.22 1.70
CA ILE A 833 24.43 9.01 2.14
C ILE A 833 25.83 9.34 2.68
N LEU A 834 26.49 10.39 2.19
CA LEU A 834 27.83 10.77 2.65
C LEU A 834 27.83 11.26 4.10
N THR A 835 26.73 11.87 4.57
CA THR A 835 26.55 12.23 5.99
C THR A 835 26.23 11.00 6.82
N VAL A 836 25.40 10.08 6.30
CA VAL A 836 25.10 8.79 6.99
C VAL A 836 26.37 7.96 7.19
N LEU A 837 27.28 7.94 6.22
CA LEU A 837 28.58 7.24 6.32
C LEU A 837 29.58 7.85 7.30
N GLN A 838 29.35 9.09 7.78
CA GLN A 838 30.17 9.66 8.86
C GLN A 838 29.79 9.09 10.24
N LEU A 839 28.63 8.44 10.35
CA LEU A 839 28.18 7.71 11.55
C LEU A 839 28.96 6.40 11.66
N LYS A 840 29.98 6.38 12.53
CA LYS A 840 30.89 5.25 12.72
C LYS A 840 30.17 3.98 13.16
N HIS A 841 29.08 4.14 13.92
CA HIS A 841 28.32 3.03 14.48
C HIS A 841 27.11 2.62 13.62
N PHE A 842 26.91 3.25 12.45
CA PHE A 842 25.86 2.86 11.51
C PHE A 842 26.17 1.54 10.77
N PRO A 843 27.36 1.33 10.15
CA PRO A 843 27.66 0.06 9.48
C PRO A 843 27.68 -1.18 10.40
N PRO A 844 28.23 -1.16 11.63
CA PRO A 844 28.19 -2.32 12.53
C PRO A 844 26.78 -2.83 12.84
N LEU A 845 25.77 -1.96 12.81
CA LEU A 845 24.38 -2.37 13.04
C LEU A 845 23.80 -3.25 11.91
N PHE A 846 24.42 -3.27 10.73
CA PHE A 846 24.04 -4.19 9.64
C PHE A 846 24.49 -5.64 9.92
N GLU A 847 25.48 -5.87 10.77
CA GLU A 847 26.01 -7.22 11.04
C GLU A 847 24.98 -8.11 11.76
N TYR A 848 24.15 -7.50 12.63
CA TYR A 848 23.09 -8.20 13.39
C TYR A 848 21.86 -8.60 12.57
N PHE A 849 21.66 -8.00 11.39
CA PHE A 849 20.58 -8.38 10.48
C PHE A 849 20.85 -9.74 9.83
N ASP A 850 19.78 -10.48 9.50
CA ASP A 850 19.84 -11.58 8.56
C ASP A 850 20.07 -11.09 7.12
N TYR A 851 20.37 -12.02 6.21
CA TYR A 851 20.55 -11.74 4.78
C TYR A 851 19.42 -10.89 4.18
N GLU A 852 18.15 -11.24 4.44
CA GLU A 852 16.97 -10.57 3.87
C GLU A 852 16.83 -9.13 4.36
N SER A 853 16.96 -8.88 5.68
CA SER A 853 16.93 -7.53 6.24
C SER A 853 18.11 -6.69 5.75
N ARG A 854 19.33 -7.26 5.67
CA ARG A 854 20.50 -6.57 5.08
C ARG A 854 20.23 -6.17 3.64
N LYS A 855 19.78 -7.11 2.79
CA LYS A 855 19.47 -6.89 1.37
C LYS A 855 18.43 -5.77 1.19
N SER A 856 17.33 -5.85 1.94
CA SER A 856 16.26 -4.85 1.95
C SER A 856 16.74 -3.46 2.38
N MET A 857 17.56 -3.37 3.43
CA MET A 857 18.12 -2.10 3.89
C MET A 857 19.17 -1.55 2.92
N SER A 858 19.99 -2.39 2.29
CA SER A 858 20.92 -1.98 1.22
C SER A 858 20.18 -1.41 0.01
N CYS A 859 19.09 -2.04 -0.43
CA CYS A 859 18.23 -1.50 -1.50
C CYS A 859 17.63 -0.15 -1.10
N TYR A 860 17.19 0.01 0.15
CA TYR A 860 16.65 1.26 0.66
C TYR A 860 17.67 2.41 0.63
N VAL A 861 18.90 2.14 1.07
CA VAL A 861 20.01 3.11 1.05
C VAL A 861 20.38 3.52 -0.38
N LEU A 862 20.45 2.58 -1.33
CA LEU A 862 20.72 2.91 -2.74
C LEU A 862 19.55 3.68 -3.39
N SER A 863 18.30 3.32 -3.10
CA SER A 863 17.14 4.07 -3.63
C SER A 863 17.17 5.51 -3.16
N ASN A 864 17.30 5.76 -1.85
CA ASN A 864 17.38 7.11 -1.29
C ASN A 864 18.53 7.92 -1.93
N THR A 865 19.70 7.30 -2.14
CA THR A 865 20.85 7.93 -2.81
C THR A 865 20.53 8.35 -4.26
N LEU A 866 19.77 7.52 -4.98
CA LEU A 866 19.31 7.78 -6.35
C LEU A 866 18.20 8.83 -6.40
N ASP A 867 17.21 8.75 -5.51
CA ASP A 867 16.07 9.66 -5.44
C ASP A 867 16.53 11.11 -5.17
N TYR A 868 17.61 11.29 -4.41
CA TYR A 868 18.25 12.59 -4.16
C TYR A 868 19.45 12.92 -5.08
N ASN A 869 19.78 12.06 -6.05
CA ASN A 869 20.91 12.23 -6.98
C ASN A 869 22.24 12.61 -6.31
N THR A 870 22.59 11.98 -5.18
CA THR A 870 23.83 12.31 -4.44
C THR A 870 25.06 11.87 -5.24
N THR A 871 25.84 12.83 -5.75
CA THR A 871 27.07 12.57 -6.50
C THR A 871 28.21 12.10 -5.60
N ILE A 872 28.91 11.03 -6.01
CA ILE A 872 30.00 10.41 -5.24
C ILE A 872 31.33 10.69 -5.94
N VAL A 873 32.15 11.53 -5.32
CA VAL A 873 33.27 12.24 -5.96
C VAL A 873 34.65 11.67 -5.61
N ALA A 874 34.74 10.76 -4.62
CA ALA A 874 36.00 10.22 -4.10
C ALA A 874 35.98 8.69 -4.00
N GLN A 875 37.13 8.05 -4.28
CA GLN A 875 37.27 6.59 -4.24
C GLN A 875 36.87 5.97 -2.90
N GLU A 876 37.28 6.58 -1.78
CA GLU A 876 37.00 6.09 -0.42
C GLU A 876 35.50 6.03 -0.12
N GLN A 877 34.72 6.96 -0.67
CA GLN A 877 33.26 6.97 -0.56
C GLN A 877 32.63 5.81 -1.34
N VAL A 878 33.15 5.50 -2.54
CA VAL A 878 32.72 4.35 -3.34
C VAL A 878 33.02 3.04 -2.60
N ASP A 879 34.23 2.89 -2.08
CA ASP A 879 34.62 1.72 -1.27
C ASP A 879 33.71 1.58 -0.03
N ALA A 880 33.40 2.68 0.68
CA ALA A 880 32.52 2.65 1.84
C ALA A 880 31.06 2.25 1.50
N ILE A 881 30.47 2.85 0.45
CA ILE A 881 29.10 2.53 0.02
C ILE A 881 29.01 1.07 -0.44
N LEU A 882 29.92 0.63 -1.30
CA LEU A 882 29.87 -0.71 -1.88
C LEU A 882 30.11 -1.81 -0.83
N ASN A 883 30.91 -1.56 0.21
CA ASN A 883 31.01 -2.46 1.37
C ASN A 883 29.68 -2.52 2.17
N LEU A 884 29.03 -1.37 2.41
CA LEU A 884 27.74 -1.31 3.11
C LEU A 884 26.62 -2.04 2.35
N VAL A 885 26.63 -1.96 1.02
CA VAL A 885 25.66 -2.65 0.14
C VAL A 885 26.18 -3.98 -0.41
N SER A 886 27.13 -4.60 0.31
CA SER A 886 27.79 -5.86 -0.06
C SER A 886 26.82 -6.97 -0.47
N THR A 887 25.66 -7.07 0.18
CA THR A 887 24.60 -8.05 -0.12
C THR A 887 24.02 -7.94 -1.53
N LEU A 888 24.07 -6.76 -2.15
CA LEU A 888 23.60 -6.54 -3.51
C LEU A 888 24.68 -6.78 -4.56
N ILE A 889 25.95 -6.59 -4.19
CA ILE A 889 27.09 -6.67 -5.13
C ILE A 889 27.77 -8.03 -5.16
N GLN A 890 27.76 -8.82 -4.08
CA GLN A 890 28.45 -10.12 -4.00
C GLN A 890 27.64 -11.14 -3.19
N ASP A 891 27.79 -12.42 -3.52
CA ASP A 891 27.13 -13.51 -2.80
C ASP A 891 27.62 -13.59 -1.35
N GLN A 892 26.68 -13.80 -0.43
CA GLN A 892 26.94 -13.83 1.01
C GLN A 892 27.01 -15.28 1.53
N PRO A 893 27.81 -15.57 2.58
CA PRO A 893 27.92 -16.92 3.13
C PRO A 893 26.63 -17.44 3.79
N ASP A 894 25.72 -16.53 4.19
CA ASP A 894 24.41 -16.82 4.78
C ASP A 894 23.24 -16.68 3.79
N GLN A 895 23.52 -16.50 2.49
CA GLN A 895 22.51 -16.39 1.44
C GLN A 895 21.72 -17.70 1.30
N PRO A 896 20.38 -17.65 1.15
CA PRO A 896 19.57 -18.83 0.87
C PRO A 896 20.03 -19.58 -0.39
N ALA A 897 19.85 -20.90 -0.39
CA ALA A 897 20.23 -21.77 -1.52
C ALA A 897 19.19 -21.82 -2.65
N ASP A 898 18.01 -21.22 -2.45
CA ASP A 898 16.98 -21.10 -3.47
C ASP A 898 17.35 -19.98 -4.46
N ASP A 899 17.18 -20.21 -5.76
CA ASP A 899 17.38 -19.18 -6.77
C ASP A 899 16.40 -18.00 -6.54
N PRO A 900 16.88 -16.74 -6.52
CA PRO A 900 16.01 -15.58 -6.37
C PRO A 900 15.08 -15.45 -7.57
N ASP A 901 13.93 -14.79 -7.37
CA ASP A 901 13.02 -14.53 -8.49
C ASP A 901 13.76 -13.71 -9.59
N PRO A 902 13.69 -14.13 -10.87
CA PRO A 902 14.43 -13.47 -11.95
C PRO A 902 14.02 -12.03 -12.21
N GLU A 903 12.78 -11.63 -11.91
CA GLU A 903 12.29 -10.26 -12.07
C GLU A 903 12.78 -9.40 -10.91
N ASP A 904 12.56 -9.82 -9.66
CA ASP A 904 13.06 -9.12 -8.46
C ASP A 904 14.59 -8.92 -8.52
N PHE A 905 15.34 -9.96 -8.88
CA PHE A 905 16.80 -9.88 -9.03
C PHE A 905 17.22 -8.92 -10.15
N ALA A 906 16.46 -8.85 -11.25
CA ALA A 906 16.74 -7.91 -12.33
C ALA A 906 16.46 -6.46 -11.92
N GLU A 907 15.42 -6.20 -11.13
CA GLU A 907 15.14 -4.87 -10.56
C GLU A 907 16.25 -4.42 -9.59
N GLU A 908 16.66 -5.30 -8.68
CA GLU A 908 17.76 -5.05 -7.74
C GLU A 908 19.08 -4.74 -8.46
N GLN A 909 19.46 -5.54 -9.45
CA GLN A 909 20.68 -5.30 -10.20
C GLN A 909 20.58 -4.08 -11.13
N SER A 910 19.36 -3.71 -11.55
CA SER A 910 19.10 -2.44 -12.24
C SER A 910 19.20 -1.22 -11.31
N LEU A 911 18.89 -1.36 -10.02
CA LEU A 911 19.17 -0.33 -9.00
C LEU A 911 20.69 -0.09 -8.88
N VAL A 912 21.48 -1.16 -8.76
CA VAL A 912 22.96 -1.08 -8.72
C VAL A 912 23.52 -0.53 -10.03
N GLY A 913 22.98 -0.93 -11.19
CA GLY A 913 23.36 -0.40 -12.50
C GLY A 913 23.10 1.12 -12.61
N ARG A 914 21.96 1.61 -12.10
CA ARG A 914 21.65 3.05 -12.06
C ARG A 914 22.59 3.81 -11.13
N PHE A 915 22.92 3.25 -9.98
CA PHE A 915 23.85 3.85 -9.00
C PHE A 915 25.22 4.19 -9.60
N ILE A 916 25.70 3.43 -10.59
CA ILE A 916 26.96 3.71 -11.30
C ILE A 916 26.98 5.11 -11.95
N HIS A 917 25.82 5.64 -12.37
CA HIS A 917 25.74 6.98 -12.96
C HIS A 917 25.94 8.13 -11.95
N LEU A 918 25.83 7.86 -10.64
CA LEU A 918 26.15 8.83 -9.58
C LEU A 918 27.65 8.84 -9.20
N LEU A 919 28.42 7.88 -9.71
CA LEU A 919 29.86 7.78 -9.50
C LEU A 919 30.58 8.74 -10.44
N HIS A 920 30.58 10.03 -10.09
CA HIS A 920 31.08 11.11 -10.93
C HIS A 920 31.99 12.07 -10.16
N SER A 921 33.16 12.35 -10.75
CA SER A 921 34.09 13.39 -10.33
C SER A 921 34.44 14.30 -11.51
N ASP A 922 34.56 15.60 -11.23
CA ASP A 922 35.00 16.59 -12.22
C ASP A 922 36.46 16.36 -12.64
N ASP A 923 37.30 15.80 -11.76
CA ASP A 923 38.67 15.45 -12.09
C ASP A 923 38.76 14.09 -12.84
N PRO A 924 39.31 14.04 -14.06
CA PRO A 924 39.41 12.80 -14.84
C PRO A 924 40.27 11.71 -14.21
N ASP A 925 41.33 12.06 -13.45
CA ASP A 925 42.19 11.08 -12.79
C ASP A 925 41.47 10.45 -11.59
N GLN A 926 40.76 11.26 -10.78
CA GLN A 926 39.89 10.80 -9.70
C GLN A 926 38.71 9.97 -10.22
N GLN A 927 38.13 10.33 -11.37
CA GLN A 927 37.11 9.51 -12.03
C GLN A 927 37.67 8.14 -12.44
N TYR A 928 38.91 8.06 -12.93
CA TYR A 928 39.55 6.76 -13.22
C TYR A 928 39.73 5.92 -11.94
N LEU A 929 40.10 6.52 -10.81
CA LEU A 929 40.20 5.81 -9.52
C LEU A 929 38.84 5.27 -9.04
N ILE A 930 37.78 6.07 -9.17
CA ILE A 930 36.39 5.67 -8.88
C ILE A 930 35.99 4.45 -9.71
N LEU A 931 36.22 4.47 -11.03
CA LEU A 931 35.88 3.37 -11.92
C LEU A 931 36.67 2.09 -11.60
N ASN A 932 37.93 2.21 -11.14
CA ASN A 932 38.72 1.05 -10.70
C ASN A 932 38.21 0.43 -9.40
N ALA A 933 37.82 1.24 -8.40
CA ALA A 933 37.21 0.73 -7.17
C ALA A 933 35.88 0.04 -7.46
N ALA A 934 35.00 0.69 -8.24
CA ALA A 934 33.76 0.08 -8.71
C ALA A 934 34.01 -1.24 -9.47
N ARG A 935 35.00 -1.30 -10.37
CA ARG A 935 35.37 -2.51 -11.12
C ARG A 935 35.79 -3.67 -10.23
N LYS A 936 36.51 -3.37 -9.15
CA LYS A 936 36.99 -4.36 -8.16
C LYS A 936 35.82 -4.99 -7.42
N HIS A 937 34.89 -4.17 -6.90
CA HIS A 937 33.70 -4.63 -6.18
C HIS A 937 32.73 -5.39 -7.09
N PHE A 938 32.28 -4.80 -8.20
CA PHE A 938 31.37 -5.48 -9.12
C PHE A 938 32.00 -6.71 -9.76
N GLY A 939 33.33 -6.74 -9.92
CA GLY A 939 34.07 -7.89 -10.41
C GLY A 939 34.01 -9.13 -9.49
N ALA A 940 33.70 -8.96 -8.20
CA ALA A 940 33.52 -10.05 -7.25
C ALA A 940 32.09 -10.63 -7.26
N GLY A 941 31.14 -9.99 -7.97
CA GLY A 941 29.71 -10.28 -7.86
C GLY A 941 29.17 -11.55 -8.51
N GLY A 942 30.04 -12.34 -9.12
CA GLY A 942 29.67 -13.57 -9.82
C GLY A 942 28.94 -13.34 -11.16
N ASN A 943 28.83 -14.41 -11.94
CA ASN A 943 28.34 -14.38 -13.34
C ASN A 943 26.93 -13.77 -13.47
N GLN A 944 26.05 -13.98 -12.49
CA GLN A 944 24.66 -13.51 -12.53
C GLN A 944 24.51 -11.98 -12.39
N ARG A 945 25.41 -11.31 -11.64
CA ARG A 945 25.34 -9.85 -11.38
C ARG A 945 26.08 -9.03 -12.43
N ILE A 946 27.26 -9.50 -12.86
CA ILE A 946 28.13 -8.71 -13.74
C ILE A 946 27.48 -8.31 -15.07
N ARG A 947 26.50 -9.10 -15.56
CA ARG A 947 25.71 -8.79 -16.76
C ARG A 947 24.96 -7.45 -16.68
N TYR A 948 24.67 -6.95 -15.48
CA TYR A 948 24.00 -5.66 -15.25
C TYR A 948 24.96 -4.55 -14.83
N THR A 949 25.97 -4.88 -14.02
CA THR A 949 26.84 -3.87 -13.37
C THR A 949 28.09 -3.49 -14.18
N LEU A 950 28.65 -4.40 -15.00
CA LEU A 950 29.82 -4.08 -15.81
C LEU A 950 29.52 -3.26 -17.09
N PRO A 951 28.40 -3.43 -17.81
CA PRO A 951 28.13 -2.63 -19.01
C PRO A 951 28.06 -1.10 -18.75
N PRO A 952 27.37 -0.58 -17.72
CA PRO A 952 27.39 0.85 -17.40
C PRO A 952 28.81 1.36 -17.10
N LEU A 953 29.63 0.53 -16.45
CA LEU A 953 31.03 0.84 -16.14
C LEU A 953 31.92 0.95 -17.39
N VAL A 954 31.67 0.10 -18.41
CA VAL A 954 32.32 0.19 -19.73
C VAL A 954 31.92 1.47 -20.46
N PHE A 955 30.63 1.85 -20.44
CA PHE A 955 30.19 3.13 -21.02
C PHE A 955 30.78 4.34 -20.29
N ALA A 956 30.85 4.32 -18.95
CA ALA A 956 31.49 5.37 -18.16
C ALA A 956 33.00 5.49 -18.46
N ALA A 957 33.68 4.37 -18.74
CA ALA A 957 35.07 4.35 -19.20
C ALA A 957 35.25 4.97 -20.60
N TYR A 958 34.34 4.69 -21.55
CA TYR A 958 34.38 5.35 -22.86
C TYR A 958 34.10 6.85 -22.76
N GLN A 959 33.10 7.27 -21.97
CA GLN A 959 32.83 8.68 -21.69
C GLN A 959 34.05 9.39 -21.07
N LEU A 960 34.73 8.76 -20.11
CA LEU A 960 35.96 9.28 -19.54
C LEU A 960 37.07 9.44 -20.60
N SER A 961 37.17 8.52 -21.56
CA SER A 961 38.14 8.63 -22.66
C SER A 961 37.86 9.83 -23.57
N PHE A 962 36.59 10.18 -23.80
CA PHE A 962 36.23 11.43 -24.50
C PHE A 962 36.62 12.68 -23.68
N ARG A 963 36.39 12.70 -22.36
CA ARG A 963 36.83 13.80 -21.48
C ARG A 963 38.35 14.00 -21.50
N TYR A 964 39.14 12.92 -21.60
CA TYR A 964 40.60 13.04 -21.78
C TYR A 964 40.98 13.67 -23.12
N LYS A 965 40.24 13.38 -24.21
CA LYS A 965 40.44 14.03 -25.51
C LYS A 965 40.07 15.52 -25.49
N GLU A 966 39.00 15.90 -24.80
CA GLU A 966 38.63 17.31 -24.62
C GLU A 966 39.73 18.08 -23.87
N ASN A 967 40.37 17.43 -22.89
CA ASN A 967 41.48 17.97 -22.11
C ASN A 967 42.88 17.75 -22.76
N ALA A 968 42.96 17.36 -24.04
CA ALA A 968 44.22 17.07 -24.72
C ALA A 968 45.20 18.27 -24.78
N SER A 969 44.70 19.50 -24.63
CA SER A 969 45.52 20.72 -24.54
C SER A 969 46.11 20.99 -23.15
N LEU A 970 45.69 20.24 -22.12
CA LEU A 970 46.08 20.41 -20.72
C LEU A 970 46.92 19.25 -20.17
N ASP A 971 46.81 18.05 -20.77
CA ASP A 971 47.53 16.85 -20.33
C ASP A 971 48.25 16.15 -21.49
N ASP A 972 49.57 16.37 -21.60
CA ASP A 972 50.46 15.71 -22.58
C ASP A 972 50.43 14.16 -22.55
N LYS A 973 49.80 13.55 -21.53
CA LYS A 973 49.70 12.09 -21.38
C LYS A 973 48.31 11.55 -21.68
N TRP A 974 47.37 12.37 -22.17
CA TRP A 974 45.98 11.97 -22.44
C TRP A 974 45.90 10.69 -23.28
N GLU A 975 46.72 10.54 -24.34
CA GLU A 975 46.74 9.35 -25.19
C GLU A 975 47.09 8.06 -24.43
N LYS A 976 48.08 8.13 -23.53
CA LYS A 976 48.51 6.99 -22.70
C LYS A 976 47.47 6.67 -21.62
N LYS A 977 46.68 7.67 -21.19
CA LYS A 977 45.53 7.45 -20.30
C LYS A 977 44.38 6.78 -21.07
N CYS A 978 44.04 7.24 -22.28
CA CYS A 978 43.07 6.58 -23.16
C CYS A 978 43.44 5.11 -23.43
N GLN A 979 44.69 4.81 -23.81
CA GLN A 979 45.16 3.42 -24.00
C GLN A 979 44.92 2.53 -22.76
N LYS A 980 45.17 3.05 -21.54
CA LYS A 980 44.87 2.33 -20.29
C LYS A 980 43.38 2.12 -20.08
N ILE A 981 42.54 3.11 -20.40
CA ILE A 981 41.09 3.01 -20.25
C ILE A 981 40.50 2.00 -21.25
N PHE A 982 40.99 1.95 -22.48
CA PHE A 982 40.60 0.90 -23.44
C PHE A 982 41.06 -0.49 -23.00
N SER A 983 42.25 -0.63 -22.38
CA SER A 983 42.68 -1.89 -21.77
C SER A 983 41.79 -2.30 -20.58
N PHE A 984 41.40 -1.35 -19.73
CA PHE A 984 40.43 -1.55 -18.64
C PHE A 984 39.05 -1.98 -19.17
N ALA A 985 38.56 -1.34 -20.23
CA ALA A 985 37.30 -1.70 -20.88
C ALA A 985 37.38 -3.11 -21.47
N HIS A 986 38.46 -3.45 -22.18
CA HIS A 986 38.69 -4.79 -22.71
C HIS A 986 38.67 -5.85 -21.60
N GLN A 987 39.45 -5.68 -20.53
CA GLN A 987 39.46 -6.60 -19.37
C GLN A 987 38.09 -6.71 -18.67
N THR A 988 37.28 -5.67 -18.73
CA THR A 988 35.91 -5.65 -18.20
C THR A 988 34.95 -6.42 -19.10
N ILE A 989 35.03 -6.24 -20.42
CA ILE A 989 34.25 -7.01 -21.40
C ILE A 989 34.68 -8.49 -21.38
N SER A 990 35.98 -8.80 -21.29
CA SER A 990 36.47 -10.18 -21.18
C SER A 990 35.94 -10.93 -19.93
N ALA A 991 35.57 -10.21 -18.86
CA ALA A 991 34.94 -10.83 -17.70
C ALA A 991 33.48 -11.23 -17.98
N LEU A 992 32.76 -10.49 -18.83
CA LEU A 992 31.43 -10.86 -19.30
C LEU A 992 31.47 -12.09 -20.23
N ILE A 993 32.48 -12.19 -21.10
CA ILE A 993 32.69 -13.38 -21.95
C ILE A 993 32.91 -14.64 -21.08
N LYS A 994 33.72 -14.52 -20.02
CA LYS A 994 33.95 -15.60 -19.04
C LYS A 994 32.70 -16.01 -18.24
N ALA A 995 31.63 -15.22 -18.32
CA ALA A 995 30.32 -15.55 -17.76
C ALA A 995 29.33 -16.07 -18.81
N GLU A 996 29.84 -16.59 -19.93
CA GLU A 996 29.07 -17.24 -21.01
C GLU A 996 28.07 -16.30 -21.70
N LEU A 997 28.39 -14.99 -21.74
CA LEU A 997 27.62 -13.98 -22.45
C LEU A 997 28.24 -13.70 -23.82
N ALA A 998 27.50 -13.95 -24.90
CA ALA A 998 27.98 -13.73 -26.27
C ALA A 998 27.54 -12.37 -26.86
N GLU A 999 26.23 -12.11 -26.93
CA GLU A 999 25.72 -10.92 -27.64
C GLU A 999 26.07 -9.59 -26.96
N LEU A 1000 26.07 -9.54 -25.63
CA LEU A 1000 26.30 -8.31 -24.88
C LEU A 1000 27.78 -7.86 -24.99
N PRO A 1001 28.79 -8.72 -24.78
CA PRO A 1001 30.17 -8.40 -25.08
C PRO A 1001 30.43 -8.00 -26.53
N LEU A 1002 29.80 -8.66 -27.51
CA LEU A 1002 29.89 -8.27 -28.91
C LEU A 1002 29.42 -6.82 -29.11
N ARG A 1003 28.25 -6.45 -28.58
CA ARG A 1003 27.75 -5.07 -28.65
C ARG A 1003 28.70 -4.06 -27.98
N LEU A 1004 29.28 -4.42 -26.83
CA LEU A 1004 30.23 -3.55 -26.12
C LEU A 1004 31.55 -3.37 -26.88
N PHE A 1005 32.10 -4.43 -27.48
CA PHE A 1005 33.30 -4.30 -28.33
C PHE A 1005 33.04 -3.43 -29.56
N LEU A 1006 31.89 -3.57 -30.22
CA LEU A 1006 31.53 -2.71 -31.37
C LEU A 1006 31.40 -1.24 -30.96
N GLN A 1007 30.84 -0.93 -29.78
CA GLN A 1007 30.82 0.43 -29.25
C GLN A 1007 32.22 0.93 -28.89
N GLY A 1008 33.08 0.08 -28.32
CA GLY A 1008 34.47 0.42 -28.05
C GLY A 1008 35.30 0.67 -29.32
N ALA A 1009 35.04 -0.07 -30.39
CA ALA A 1009 35.68 0.14 -31.68
C ALA A 1009 35.31 1.50 -32.30
N LEU A 1010 34.02 1.89 -32.23
CA LEU A 1010 33.57 3.23 -32.61
C LEU A 1010 34.24 4.31 -31.74
N ALA A 1011 34.21 4.17 -30.41
CA ALA A 1011 34.82 5.14 -29.50
C ALA A 1011 36.32 5.29 -29.73
N ALA A 1012 37.07 4.20 -29.94
CA ALA A 1012 38.49 4.26 -30.27
C ALA A 1012 38.71 5.01 -31.60
N GLY A 1013 37.94 4.69 -32.63
CA GLY A 1013 38.01 5.32 -33.95
C GLY A 1013 37.64 6.81 -33.96
N GLU A 1014 36.71 7.25 -33.11
CA GLU A 1014 36.33 8.66 -32.96
C GLU A 1014 37.31 9.46 -32.07
N ILE A 1015 37.97 8.81 -31.11
CA ILE A 1015 38.91 9.47 -30.20
C ILE A 1015 40.25 9.76 -30.88
N GLY A 1016 40.86 8.80 -31.59
CA GLY A 1016 42.04 9.09 -32.41
C GLY A 1016 43.36 9.35 -31.65
N PHE A 1017 43.68 8.52 -30.65
CA PHE A 1017 44.98 8.50 -29.95
C PHE A 1017 46.02 7.64 -30.69
N GLU A 1018 47.33 7.86 -30.50
CA GLU A 1018 48.48 7.22 -31.23
C GLU A 1018 48.33 5.75 -31.72
N ASN A 1019 47.61 4.87 -31.01
CA ASN A 1019 47.39 3.45 -31.36
C ASN A 1019 45.90 3.07 -31.61
N HIS A 1020 45.05 4.04 -31.94
CA HIS A 1020 43.59 3.86 -31.99
C HIS A 1020 43.13 2.85 -33.05
N GLU A 1021 43.80 2.80 -34.21
CA GLU A 1021 43.45 1.88 -35.30
C GLU A 1021 43.64 0.42 -34.87
N THR A 1022 44.77 0.11 -34.24
CA THR A 1022 45.09 -1.23 -33.72
C THR A 1022 44.07 -1.67 -32.67
N VAL A 1023 43.71 -0.79 -31.72
CA VAL A 1023 42.71 -1.09 -30.67
C VAL A 1023 41.32 -1.29 -31.27
N ALA A 1024 40.93 -0.46 -32.25
CA ALA A 1024 39.66 -0.61 -32.95
C ALA A 1024 39.61 -1.91 -33.76
N TYR A 1025 40.72 -2.30 -34.41
CA TYR A 1025 40.83 -3.57 -35.14
C TYR A 1025 40.74 -4.77 -34.20
N GLU A 1026 41.46 -4.73 -33.07
CA GLU A 1026 41.39 -5.77 -32.04
C GLU A 1026 39.95 -5.97 -31.54
N PHE A 1027 39.24 -4.89 -31.23
CA PHE A 1027 37.85 -4.96 -30.75
C PHE A 1027 36.89 -5.49 -31.84
N MET A 1028 37.06 -5.08 -33.11
CA MET A 1028 36.31 -5.67 -34.22
C MET A 1028 36.61 -7.17 -34.38
N SER A 1029 37.88 -7.59 -34.25
CA SER A 1029 38.28 -9.00 -34.32
C SER A 1029 37.68 -9.81 -33.17
N GLN A 1030 37.64 -9.29 -31.94
CA GLN A 1030 36.99 -9.95 -30.80
C GLN A 1030 35.47 -10.09 -31.01
N ALA A 1031 34.82 -9.06 -31.57
CA ALA A 1031 33.41 -9.12 -31.93
C ALA A 1031 33.13 -10.18 -33.02
N PHE A 1032 34.04 -10.35 -33.99
CA PHE A 1032 33.96 -11.43 -34.97
C PHE A 1032 34.18 -12.83 -34.36
N SER A 1033 35.15 -13.00 -33.46
CA SER A 1033 35.35 -14.28 -32.75
C SER A 1033 34.10 -14.69 -31.97
N LEU A 1034 33.51 -13.78 -31.20
CA LEU A 1034 32.24 -14.05 -30.50
C LEU A 1034 31.09 -14.42 -31.45
N TYR A 1035 31.03 -13.79 -32.62
CA TYR A 1035 30.04 -14.13 -33.65
C TYR A 1035 30.27 -15.51 -34.28
N GLU A 1036 31.52 -15.91 -34.56
CA GLU A 1036 31.83 -17.19 -35.20
C GLU A 1036 31.81 -18.37 -34.20
N ASP A 1037 32.25 -18.17 -32.95
CA ASP A 1037 32.45 -19.23 -31.97
C ASP A 1037 31.25 -19.46 -31.02
N GLU A 1038 30.58 -18.39 -30.55
CA GLU A 1038 29.59 -18.45 -29.46
C GLU A 1038 28.13 -18.25 -29.93
N ILE A 1039 27.89 -17.37 -30.90
CA ILE A 1039 26.51 -17.05 -31.35
C ILE A 1039 26.02 -18.09 -32.36
N SER A 1040 25.20 -19.04 -31.89
CA SER A 1040 24.68 -20.16 -32.70
C SER A 1040 23.23 -19.99 -33.20
N ASP A 1041 22.39 -19.15 -32.55
CA ASP A 1041 21.03 -18.93 -33.04
C ASP A 1041 21.01 -18.12 -34.35
N SER A 1042 20.21 -18.58 -35.32
CA SER A 1042 20.15 -17.99 -36.66
C SER A 1042 19.60 -16.55 -36.69
N LYS A 1043 18.74 -16.14 -35.75
CA LYS A 1043 18.26 -14.75 -35.68
C LYS A 1043 19.29 -13.87 -34.98
N ALA A 1044 19.89 -14.35 -33.89
CA ALA A 1044 20.99 -13.68 -33.20
C ALA A 1044 22.20 -13.48 -34.12
N GLN A 1045 22.56 -14.48 -34.93
CA GLN A 1045 23.60 -14.38 -35.96
C GLN A 1045 23.28 -13.28 -36.99
N LEU A 1046 22.06 -13.26 -37.55
CA LEU A 1046 21.66 -12.21 -38.49
C LEU A 1046 21.75 -10.81 -37.85
N ALA A 1047 21.22 -10.65 -36.63
CA ALA A 1047 21.28 -9.39 -35.90
C ALA A 1047 22.73 -8.95 -35.61
N ALA A 1048 23.57 -9.87 -35.17
CA ALA A 1048 24.98 -9.63 -34.88
C ALA A 1048 25.76 -9.24 -36.14
N ILE A 1049 25.65 -9.98 -37.26
CA ILE A 1049 26.39 -9.63 -38.48
C ILE A 1049 25.87 -8.33 -39.12
N THR A 1050 24.55 -8.06 -39.06
CA THR A 1050 24.00 -6.77 -39.49
C THR A 1050 24.54 -5.62 -38.63
N LEU A 1051 24.66 -5.81 -37.32
CA LEU A 1051 25.25 -4.81 -36.42
C LEU A 1051 26.75 -4.62 -36.69
N ILE A 1052 27.53 -5.69 -36.86
CA ILE A 1052 28.95 -5.63 -37.23
C ILE A 1052 29.12 -4.83 -38.53
N ILE A 1053 28.33 -5.13 -39.56
CA ILE A 1053 28.39 -4.41 -40.85
C ILE A 1053 28.02 -2.92 -40.66
N GLY A 1054 26.94 -2.61 -39.94
CA GLY A 1054 26.51 -1.23 -39.71
C GLY A 1054 27.47 -0.41 -38.82
N THR A 1055 28.13 -1.06 -37.86
CA THR A 1055 29.24 -0.48 -37.09
C THR A 1055 30.41 -0.17 -38.00
N PHE A 1056 30.87 -1.16 -38.78
CA PHE A 1056 32.02 -1.03 -39.66
C PHE A 1056 31.81 0.00 -40.78
N GLU A 1057 30.59 0.11 -41.35
CA GLU A 1057 30.23 1.16 -42.32
C GLU A 1057 30.40 2.58 -41.75
N ARG A 1058 30.17 2.77 -40.44
CA ARG A 1058 30.33 4.06 -39.77
C ARG A 1058 31.78 4.39 -39.41
N MET A 1059 32.66 3.40 -39.33
CA MET A 1059 34.06 3.59 -38.96
C MET A 1059 34.83 4.25 -40.11
N ARG A 1060 35.81 5.09 -39.75
CA ARG A 1060 36.66 5.84 -40.70
C ARG A 1060 38.15 5.77 -40.36
N CYS A 1061 38.50 5.00 -39.34
CA CYS A 1061 39.81 4.97 -38.72
C CYS A 1061 40.75 3.89 -39.28
N PHE A 1062 40.30 3.09 -40.25
CA PHE A 1062 41.09 2.02 -40.84
C PHE A 1062 41.70 2.44 -42.18
N SER A 1063 42.98 2.12 -42.34
CA SER A 1063 43.68 2.00 -43.62
C SER A 1063 43.06 0.91 -44.49
N GLU A 1064 43.26 0.94 -45.81
CA GLU A 1064 42.80 -0.14 -46.72
C GLU A 1064 43.42 -1.49 -46.35
N GLU A 1065 44.64 -1.52 -45.79
CA GLU A 1065 45.31 -2.74 -45.29
C GLU A 1065 44.48 -3.47 -44.22
N ASN A 1066 43.83 -2.72 -43.31
CA ASN A 1066 42.96 -3.27 -42.27
C ASN A 1066 41.48 -3.32 -42.71
N HIS A 1067 41.05 -2.44 -43.60
CA HIS A 1067 39.67 -2.33 -44.07
C HIS A 1067 39.30 -3.41 -45.13
N GLU A 1068 40.24 -3.86 -45.98
CA GLU A 1068 39.96 -4.94 -46.95
C GLU A 1068 39.70 -6.30 -46.30
N PRO A 1069 40.51 -6.77 -45.31
CA PRO A 1069 40.24 -8.00 -44.58
C PRO A 1069 38.86 -7.99 -43.91
N LEU A 1070 38.49 -6.92 -43.20
CA LEU A 1070 37.22 -6.80 -42.50
C LEU A 1070 36.01 -6.77 -43.46
N ARG A 1071 36.10 -6.09 -44.60
CA ARG A 1071 35.06 -6.17 -45.68
C ARG A 1071 34.88 -7.60 -46.17
N THR A 1072 35.99 -8.30 -46.40
CA THR A 1072 35.99 -9.67 -46.90
C THR A 1072 35.42 -10.63 -45.87
N GLN A 1073 35.75 -10.46 -44.58
CA GLN A 1073 35.21 -11.23 -43.48
C GLN A 1073 33.70 -10.98 -43.31
N CYS A 1074 33.22 -9.72 -43.38
CA CYS A 1074 31.79 -9.40 -43.40
C CYS A 1074 31.06 -10.17 -44.52
N ALA A 1075 31.56 -10.09 -45.76
CA ALA A 1075 30.95 -10.73 -46.92
C ALA A 1075 31.02 -12.27 -46.87
N LEU A 1076 32.07 -12.82 -46.25
CA LEU A 1076 32.20 -14.26 -46.00
C LEU A 1076 31.18 -14.72 -44.95
N ALA A 1077 31.15 -14.08 -43.78
CA ALA A 1077 30.26 -14.35 -42.66
C ALA A 1077 28.78 -14.27 -43.07
N ALA A 1078 28.37 -13.18 -43.73
CA ALA A 1078 27.03 -13.04 -44.30
C ALA A 1078 26.66 -14.18 -45.27
N SER A 1079 27.64 -14.70 -46.01
CA SER A 1079 27.43 -15.83 -46.91
C SER A 1079 27.60 -17.22 -46.29
N LYS A 1080 28.01 -17.32 -45.01
CA LYS A 1080 28.01 -18.57 -44.23
C LYS A 1080 26.67 -18.82 -43.51
N LEU A 1081 25.78 -17.82 -43.41
CA LEU A 1081 24.46 -17.97 -42.77
C LEU A 1081 23.65 -19.13 -43.36
N LEU A 1082 23.05 -19.94 -42.49
CA LEU A 1082 22.39 -21.20 -42.85
C LEU A 1082 21.04 -20.99 -43.56
N LYS A 1083 20.22 -20.05 -43.10
CA LYS A 1083 18.89 -19.78 -43.67
C LYS A 1083 19.01 -18.88 -44.90
N LYS A 1084 18.39 -19.29 -46.01
CA LYS A 1084 18.46 -18.58 -47.30
C LYS A 1084 17.94 -17.14 -47.26
N PRO A 1085 16.82 -16.81 -46.60
CA PRO A 1085 16.38 -15.41 -46.47
C PRO A 1085 17.40 -14.54 -45.71
N ASP A 1086 17.90 -15.04 -44.59
CA ASP A 1086 18.86 -14.32 -43.73
C ASP A 1086 20.22 -14.13 -44.46
N GLN A 1087 20.70 -15.18 -45.13
CA GLN A 1087 21.87 -15.14 -46.01
C GLN A 1087 21.71 -14.12 -47.15
N CYS A 1088 20.52 -14.04 -47.76
CA CYS A 1088 20.20 -13.08 -48.82
C CYS A 1088 20.22 -11.63 -48.31
N ARG A 1089 19.57 -11.37 -47.17
CA ARG A 1089 19.52 -10.06 -46.52
C ARG A 1089 20.90 -9.58 -46.10
N ALA A 1090 21.67 -10.41 -45.38
CA ALA A 1090 23.01 -10.06 -44.94
C ALA A 1090 23.95 -9.74 -46.11
N VAL A 1091 23.95 -10.55 -47.18
CA VAL A 1091 24.78 -10.29 -48.38
C VAL A 1091 24.34 -9.02 -49.13
N SER A 1092 23.05 -8.68 -49.11
CA SER A 1092 22.53 -7.43 -49.68
C SER A 1092 22.92 -6.20 -48.85
N ILE A 1093 23.07 -6.36 -47.53
CA ILE A 1093 23.56 -5.30 -46.63
C ILE A 1093 25.07 -5.10 -46.81
N CYS A 1094 25.87 -6.17 -46.97
CA CYS A 1094 27.31 -6.07 -47.26
C CYS A 1094 27.66 -5.19 -48.47
N ALA A 1095 26.75 -5.03 -49.45
CA ALA A 1095 26.96 -4.14 -50.59
C ALA A 1095 27.29 -2.69 -50.17
N HIS A 1096 26.79 -2.21 -49.02
CA HIS A 1096 27.04 -0.86 -48.53
C HIS A 1096 28.51 -0.63 -48.13
N LEU A 1097 29.20 -1.66 -47.62
CA LEU A 1097 30.63 -1.58 -47.30
C LEU A 1097 31.52 -1.32 -48.53
N PHE A 1098 31.02 -1.59 -49.73
CA PHE A 1098 31.71 -1.33 -51.00
C PHE A 1098 31.30 0.01 -51.63
N TRP A 1099 30.27 0.68 -51.10
CA TRP A 1099 29.79 1.97 -51.61
C TRP A 1099 30.04 3.11 -50.63
N SER A 1100 29.39 3.07 -49.45
CA SER A 1100 29.39 4.10 -48.41
C SER A 1100 30.45 3.94 -47.32
N GLY A 1101 31.15 2.80 -47.27
CA GLY A 1101 32.32 2.61 -46.41
C GLY A 1101 33.45 3.60 -46.72
N ARG A 1102 34.30 3.90 -45.73
CA ARG A 1102 35.31 4.97 -45.78
C ARG A 1102 36.66 4.50 -45.23
N SER A 1103 37.74 4.81 -45.95
CA SER A 1103 39.11 4.49 -45.54
C SER A 1103 39.95 5.77 -45.36
N THR A 1104 40.93 5.73 -44.46
CA THR A 1104 41.88 6.83 -44.21
C THR A 1104 42.72 7.16 -45.45
N ASP A 1105 43.11 6.17 -46.24
CA ASP A 1105 43.94 6.33 -47.45
C ASP A 1105 43.26 7.13 -48.57
N LYS A 1106 41.92 7.25 -48.52
CA LYS A 1106 41.11 8.09 -49.41
C LYS A 1106 40.66 9.40 -48.73
N ASN A 1107 41.42 9.91 -47.75
CA ASN A 1107 41.05 11.08 -46.93
C ASN A 1107 39.66 10.97 -46.25
N GLY A 1108 39.15 9.75 -46.02
CA GLY A 1108 37.80 9.53 -45.49
C GLY A 1108 36.65 9.68 -46.50
N GLU A 1109 36.96 9.73 -47.80
CA GLU A 1109 35.97 9.63 -48.89
C GLU A 1109 35.35 8.22 -48.98
N GLU A 1110 34.21 8.16 -49.65
CA GLU A 1110 33.44 6.93 -49.89
C GLU A 1110 34.13 6.03 -50.92
N ILE A 1111 34.14 4.73 -50.67
CA ILE A 1111 34.88 3.77 -51.51
C ILE A 1111 34.34 3.70 -52.95
N ARG A 1112 33.01 3.81 -53.14
CA ARG A 1112 32.28 3.85 -54.42
C ARG A 1112 32.67 2.78 -55.46
N ASP A 1113 32.85 1.52 -55.04
CA ASP A 1113 33.08 0.39 -55.94
C ASP A 1113 31.76 -0.24 -56.44
N GLY A 1114 31.25 0.30 -57.55
CA GLY A 1114 30.01 -0.17 -58.16
C GLY A 1114 30.07 -1.60 -58.67
N LYS A 1115 31.27 -2.13 -59.02
CA LYS A 1115 31.43 -3.51 -59.48
C LYS A 1115 31.22 -4.49 -58.34
N ARG A 1116 31.81 -4.22 -57.18
CA ARG A 1116 31.63 -5.02 -55.96
C ARG A 1116 30.19 -4.97 -55.43
N VAL A 1117 29.54 -3.80 -55.48
CA VAL A 1117 28.10 -3.67 -55.19
C VAL A 1117 27.29 -4.63 -56.07
N MET A 1118 27.54 -4.64 -57.38
CA MET A 1118 26.87 -5.56 -58.31
C MET A 1118 27.21 -7.04 -58.08
N GLU A 1119 28.43 -7.38 -57.64
CA GLU A 1119 28.77 -8.75 -57.21
C GLU A 1119 27.92 -9.20 -56.01
N CYS A 1120 27.80 -8.34 -54.98
CA CYS A 1120 26.97 -8.60 -53.81
C CYS A 1120 25.49 -8.78 -54.17
N LEU A 1121 24.90 -7.87 -54.93
CA LEU A 1121 23.48 -7.92 -55.29
C LEU A 1121 23.15 -9.09 -56.23
N LYS A 1122 24.05 -9.44 -57.17
CA LYS A 1122 23.91 -10.67 -57.99
C LYS A 1122 24.03 -11.93 -57.14
N LYS A 1123 24.91 -11.96 -56.13
CA LYS A 1123 25.04 -13.08 -55.18
C LYS A 1123 23.77 -13.21 -54.33
N ALA A 1124 23.22 -12.10 -53.82
CA ALA A 1124 21.95 -12.07 -53.10
C ALA A 1124 20.78 -12.58 -53.96
N LEU A 1125 20.66 -12.11 -55.21
CA LEU A 1125 19.64 -12.60 -56.15
C LEU A 1125 19.79 -14.10 -56.42
N LYS A 1126 21.02 -14.61 -56.58
CA LYS A 1126 21.26 -16.06 -56.70
C LYS A 1126 20.84 -16.84 -55.44
N ILE A 1127 20.95 -16.26 -54.25
CA ILE A 1127 20.50 -16.87 -52.99
C ILE A 1127 18.97 -16.82 -52.85
N ALA A 1128 18.31 -15.72 -53.25
CA ALA A 1128 16.85 -15.63 -53.28
C ALA A 1128 16.22 -16.68 -54.22
N ASN A 1129 16.83 -16.92 -55.39
CA ASN A 1129 16.47 -18.02 -56.30
C ASN A 1129 16.68 -19.44 -55.71
N GLN A 1130 17.41 -19.58 -54.59
CA GLN A 1130 17.56 -20.84 -53.85
C GLN A 1130 16.59 -20.96 -52.67
N CYS A 1131 15.72 -19.97 -52.45
CA CYS A 1131 14.63 -20.09 -51.48
C CYS A 1131 13.56 -21.03 -52.05
N MET A 1132 13.12 -22.00 -51.24
CA MET A 1132 12.12 -23.01 -51.63
C MET A 1132 10.67 -22.53 -51.45
N ASP A 1133 10.47 -21.48 -50.65
CA ASP A 1133 9.17 -20.87 -50.37
C ASP A 1133 8.93 -19.75 -51.40
N PRO A 1134 7.91 -19.87 -52.28
CA PRO A 1134 7.62 -18.88 -53.31
C PRO A 1134 7.26 -17.49 -52.75
N SER A 1135 6.55 -17.42 -51.63
CA SER A 1135 6.12 -16.15 -51.03
C SER A 1135 7.32 -15.40 -50.46
N LEU A 1136 8.16 -16.08 -49.68
CA LEU A 1136 9.42 -15.50 -49.20
C LEU A 1136 10.38 -15.18 -50.35
N GLN A 1137 10.42 -15.97 -51.42
CA GLN A 1137 11.24 -15.69 -52.60
C GLN A 1137 10.82 -14.38 -53.29
N VAL A 1138 9.53 -14.17 -53.53
CA VAL A 1138 9.01 -12.93 -54.13
C VAL A 1138 9.25 -11.74 -53.19
N GLN A 1139 9.06 -11.90 -51.89
CA GLN A 1139 9.40 -10.88 -50.89
C GLN A 1139 10.89 -10.46 -50.98
N LEU A 1140 11.81 -11.44 -51.05
CA LEU A 1140 13.25 -11.17 -51.18
C LEU A 1140 13.59 -10.50 -52.51
N PHE A 1141 12.89 -10.79 -53.62
CA PHE A 1141 13.09 -10.06 -54.87
C PHE A 1141 12.70 -8.58 -54.75
N ILE A 1142 11.62 -8.26 -54.02
CA ILE A 1142 11.22 -6.87 -53.74
C ILE A 1142 12.25 -6.17 -52.84
N GLU A 1143 12.74 -6.85 -51.78
CA GLU A 1143 13.81 -6.32 -50.92
C GLU A 1143 15.10 -6.03 -51.72
N ILE A 1144 15.49 -6.93 -52.64
CA ILE A 1144 16.64 -6.74 -53.54
C ILE A 1144 16.37 -5.60 -54.55
N LEU A 1145 15.16 -5.49 -55.10
CA LEU A 1145 14.78 -4.40 -56.00
C LEU A 1145 14.95 -3.05 -55.30
N ASN A 1146 14.41 -2.90 -54.09
CA ASN A 1146 14.57 -1.70 -53.27
C ASN A 1146 16.05 -1.37 -53.01
N ARG A 1147 16.91 -2.40 -52.88
CA ARG A 1147 18.36 -2.20 -52.74
C ARG A 1147 19.03 -1.75 -54.04
N TYR A 1148 18.65 -2.30 -55.20
CA TYR A 1148 19.12 -1.79 -56.50
C TYR A 1148 18.68 -0.34 -56.72
N VAL A 1149 17.43 0.01 -56.42
CA VAL A 1149 16.90 1.37 -56.52
C VAL A 1149 17.70 2.33 -55.63
N CYS A 1150 17.91 1.97 -54.37
CA CYS A 1150 18.71 2.77 -53.42
C CYS A 1150 20.16 3.04 -53.92
N PHE A 1151 20.79 2.10 -54.62
CA PHE A 1151 22.11 2.33 -55.21
C PHE A 1151 22.05 3.11 -56.53
N TYR A 1152 21.01 2.92 -57.33
CA TYR A 1152 20.79 3.70 -58.55
C TYR A 1152 20.58 5.18 -58.22
N GLU A 1153 19.73 5.48 -57.23
CA GLU A 1153 19.50 6.82 -56.66
C GLU A 1153 20.77 7.48 -56.10
N ARG A 1154 21.76 6.68 -55.68
CA ARG A 1154 23.08 7.13 -55.23
C ARG A 1154 24.13 7.19 -56.35
N GLU A 1155 23.71 7.37 -57.59
CA GLU A 1155 24.57 7.52 -58.78
C GLU A 1155 25.50 6.32 -59.07
N ASN A 1156 25.06 5.09 -58.75
CA ASN A 1156 25.85 3.90 -59.11
C ASN A 1156 25.61 3.47 -60.56
N ASP A 1157 26.43 3.97 -61.49
CA ASP A 1157 26.43 3.62 -62.93
C ASP A 1157 26.42 2.11 -63.24
N ALA A 1158 26.89 1.27 -62.31
CA ALA A 1158 26.88 -0.18 -62.49
C ALA A 1158 25.48 -0.80 -62.34
N VAL A 1159 24.55 -0.11 -61.68
CA VAL A 1159 23.12 -0.43 -61.65
C VAL A 1159 22.47 0.25 -62.85
N THR A 1160 21.86 -0.51 -63.75
CA THR A 1160 21.19 0.06 -64.94
C THR A 1160 19.69 -0.16 -64.88
N VAL A 1161 18.93 0.72 -65.54
CA VAL A 1161 17.47 0.61 -65.71
C VAL A 1161 17.07 -0.75 -66.31
N GLN A 1162 17.94 -1.37 -67.11
CA GLN A 1162 17.73 -2.73 -67.64
C GLN A 1162 17.67 -3.79 -66.53
N VAL A 1163 18.49 -3.68 -65.48
CA VAL A 1163 18.47 -4.60 -64.33
C VAL A 1163 17.22 -4.39 -63.48
N LEU A 1164 16.79 -3.14 -63.30
CA LEU A 1164 15.53 -2.81 -62.61
C LEU A 1164 14.33 -3.42 -63.36
N ASN A 1165 14.24 -3.18 -64.67
CA ASN A 1165 13.18 -3.74 -65.52
C ASN A 1165 13.13 -5.27 -65.48
N GLN A 1166 14.29 -5.95 -65.55
CA GLN A 1166 14.36 -7.42 -65.45
C GLN A 1166 13.80 -7.96 -64.13
N LEU A 1167 14.10 -7.29 -63.00
CA LEU A 1167 13.63 -7.73 -61.69
C LEU A 1167 12.15 -7.38 -61.45
N ILE A 1168 11.69 -6.20 -61.91
CA ILE A 1168 10.27 -5.80 -61.90
C ILE A 1168 9.43 -6.77 -62.74
N GLN A 1169 9.89 -7.12 -63.95
CA GLN A 1169 9.20 -8.10 -64.80
C GLN A 1169 9.13 -9.47 -64.10
N LYS A 1170 10.23 -9.94 -63.51
CA LYS A 1170 10.24 -11.21 -62.79
C LYS A 1170 9.24 -11.23 -61.62
N ILE A 1171 9.19 -10.17 -60.81
CA ILE A 1171 8.22 -10.08 -59.71
C ILE A 1171 6.78 -10.09 -60.24
N ARG A 1172 6.51 -9.44 -61.39
CA ARG A 1172 5.19 -9.47 -62.05
C ARG A 1172 4.79 -10.85 -62.59
N GLU A 1173 5.76 -11.66 -63.00
CA GLU A 1173 5.52 -13.03 -63.48
C GLU A 1173 5.29 -14.00 -62.31
N ASP A 1174 6.02 -13.85 -61.20
CA ASP A 1174 5.97 -14.77 -60.05
C ASP A 1174 4.83 -14.44 -59.05
N LEU A 1175 4.54 -13.16 -58.79
CA LEU A 1175 3.57 -12.70 -57.76
C LEU A 1175 2.13 -13.24 -57.96
N PRO A 1176 1.55 -13.32 -59.19
CA PRO A 1176 0.20 -13.85 -59.40
C PRO A 1176 0.07 -15.37 -59.18
N ASN A 1177 1.19 -16.10 -59.11
CA ASN A 1177 1.22 -17.55 -58.93
C ASN A 1177 1.23 -17.96 -57.45
N LEU A 1178 1.28 -17.00 -56.52
CA LEU A 1178 1.22 -17.26 -55.08
C LEU A 1178 -0.20 -17.59 -54.62
N GLU A 1179 -0.33 -18.45 -53.61
CA GLU A 1179 -1.63 -18.72 -52.99
C GLU A 1179 -2.15 -17.47 -52.27
N ALA A 1180 -3.46 -17.22 -52.36
CA ALA A 1180 -4.09 -16.06 -51.74
C ALA A 1180 -4.09 -16.19 -50.21
N SER A 1181 -3.38 -15.28 -49.54
CA SER A 1181 -3.23 -15.24 -48.08
C SER A 1181 -3.03 -13.79 -47.61
N GLU A 1182 -3.20 -13.54 -46.30
CA GLU A 1182 -2.94 -12.23 -45.70
C GLU A 1182 -1.47 -11.77 -45.90
N GLU A 1183 -0.53 -12.72 -45.92
CA GLU A 1183 0.89 -12.46 -46.23
C GLU A 1183 1.09 -12.05 -47.70
N THR A 1184 0.43 -12.76 -48.62
CA THR A 1184 0.45 -12.46 -50.07
C THR A 1184 -0.11 -11.06 -50.37
N ASP A 1185 -1.20 -10.67 -49.69
CA ASP A 1185 -1.77 -9.32 -49.79
C ASP A 1185 -0.80 -8.24 -49.28
N GLN A 1186 -0.04 -8.52 -48.22
CA GLN A 1186 0.98 -7.61 -47.71
C GLN A 1186 2.19 -7.49 -48.65
N ILE A 1187 2.64 -8.60 -49.25
CA ILE A 1187 3.68 -8.63 -50.28
C ILE A 1187 3.25 -7.81 -51.51
N ASN A 1188 2.00 -7.98 -51.96
CA ASN A 1188 1.44 -7.25 -53.09
C ASN A 1188 1.39 -5.73 -52.82
N LYS A 1189 0.92 -5.31 -51.63
CA LYS A 1189 0.99 -3.89 -51.19
C LYS A 1189 2.42 -3.35 -51.16
N HIS A 1190 3.39 -4.11 -50.66
CA HIS A 1190 4.80 -3.70 -50.62
C HIS A 1190 5.38 -3.50 -52.04
N PHE A 1191 5.07 -4.40 -52.97
CA PHE A 1191 5.49 -4.24 -54.37
C PHE A 1191 4.80 -3.05 -55.05
N HIS A 1192 3.49 -2.86 -54.83
CA HIS A 1192 2.77 -1.71 -55.37
C HIS A 1192 3.35 -0.38 -54.88
N ASN A 1193 3.62 -0.25 -53.58
CA ASN A 1193 4.26 0.94 -53.01
C ASN A 1193 5.66 1.20 -53.61
N THR A 1194 6.44 0.14 -53.87
CA THR A 1194 7.74 0.24 -54.56
C THR A 1194 7.59 0.79 -55.99
N LEU A 1195 6.59 0.30 -56.74
CA LEU A 1195 6.32 0.79 -58.09
C LEU A 1195 5.79 2.23 -58.10
N GLU A 1196 4.96 2.62 -57.14
CA GLU A 1196 4.47 4.01 -57.02
C GLU A 1196 5.60 4.97 -56.61
N HIS A 1197 6.55 4.58 -55.74
CA HIS A 1197 7.77 5.38 -55.48
C HIS A 1197 8.56 5.63 -56.77
N LEU A 1198 8.86 4.56 -57.53
CA LEU A 1198 9.56 4.66 -58.81
C LEU A 1198 8.78 5.50 -59.84
N ARG A 1199 7.45 5.46 -59.79
CA ARG A 1199 6.58 6.25 -60.65
C ARG A 1199 6.66 7.73 -60.31
N LEU A 1200 6.59 8.08 -59.03
CA LEU A 1200 6.70 9.46 -58.55
C LEU A 1200 8.07 10.04 -58.90
N GLN A 1201 9.17 9.30 -58.69
CA GLN A 1201 10.52 9.73 -59.06
C GLN A 1201 10.70 9.92 -60.57
N ARG A 1202 9.98 9.14 -61.41
CA ARG A 1202 9.97 9.32 -62.86
C ARG A 1202 9.10 10.51 -63.33
N GLU A 1203 7.98 10.77 -62.65
CA GLU A 1203 7.03 11.82 -63.03
C GLU A 1203 7.38 13.21 -62.44
N SER A 1204 8.14 13.24 -61.35
CA SER A 1204 8.64 14.45 -60.67
C SER A 1204 10.08 14.24 -60.17
N PRO A 1205 11.08 14.20 -61.05
CA PRO A 1205 12.47 14.06 -60.65
C PRO A 1205 12.92 15.24 -59.78
N GLU A 1206 13.54 14.95 -58.63
CA GLU A 1206 14.29 15.94 -57.86
C GLU A 1206 15.44 16.50 -58.72
N SER A 1207 15.82 17.77 -58.56
CA SER A 1207 16.68 18.46 -59.54
C SER A 1207 18.13 17.96 -59.64
N GLU A 1208 18.51 17.00 -58.81
CA GLU A 1208 19.82 16.34 -58.77
C GLU A 1208 19.70 14.80 -58.82
N GLY A 1209 18.51 14.23 -59.11
CA GLY A 1209 18.27 12.79 -59.15
C GLY A 1209 18.56 12.12 -60.51
N PRO A 1210 18.89 10.81 -60.54
CA PRO A 1210 19.17 10.09 -61.78
C PRO A 1210 17.90 9.89 -62.63
N ALA A 1211 18.04 10.10 -63.95
CA ALA A 1211 16.92 10.01 -64.88
C ALA A 1211 16.52 8.54 -65.16
N TYR A 1212 15.34 8.14 -64.68
CA TYR A 1212 14.71 6.83 -64.91
C TYR A 1212 14.21 6.60 -66.36
N GLU A 1213 14.93 7.12 -67.36
CA GLU A 1213 14.58 6.96 -68.77
C GLU A 1213 14.64 5.48 -69.19
N GLY A 1214 13.53 4.99 -69.76
CA GLY A 1214 13.37 3.58 -70.15
C GLY A 1214 12.89 2.64 -69.05
N LEU A 1215 12.50 3.14 -67.86
CA LEU A 1215 11.92 2.32 -66.80
C LEU A 1215 10.47 1.91 -67.14
N VAL A 1216 10.20 0.60 -67.14
CA VAL A 1216 8.90 0.01 -67.47
C VAL A 1216 8.17 -0.37 -66.17
N LEU A 1217 7.31 0.55 -65.73
CA LEU A 1217 6.43 0.39 -64.56
C LEU A 1217 5.04 -0.12 -64.94
#